data_AF-A0A2R5GX26-F1
#
_entry.id   AF-A0A2R5GX26-F1
#
_cell.length_a   1.000
_cell.length_b   1.000
_cell.length_c   1.000
_cell.angle_alpha   90.00
_cell.angle_beta   90.00
_cell.angle_gamma   90.00
#
_symmetry.space_group_name_H-M   'P 1'
#
loop_
_entity.id
_entity.type
_entity.pdbx_description
1 polymer ?
#
loop_
_entity_poly.entity_id
_entity_poly.type
_entity_poly.pdbx_seq_one_letter_code
_entity_poly.pdbx_strand_id
1 'polypeptide(L)'
;MGGHSEQAERAADAVAAALRKFAAAAELEEKLDVDARKRGDADAVSNDADALATAAGATDAYMAACATLMGVLPQFAEAKKTQTMLSQNIRFMMGRIEALTELQQRGGSRFARSIKASAHDIEIQRARARLSQPTDSNEAKRTRVAREILETERSYVKALESLHRYYIVPLCEPQAEGMEPILDAVQRTSVFGNVEEIMGLAHSFLRTLEAKIESWGPEQTLGDTFKTHAMFFKIYVMYTNQYQGGVKEVLKLLKENELAKRVAERAASAGCQDVSSLMINPIQRLPRYVLLLKELRKRTPDAHPDALLLESALADIHVVADHVNERLRSHEENAKVLEIQSMLWTARPGGVPLTLLEPGRSFVREGKALKIRATGTLREVHVFLFSDILLYCSSSRMWPGRYHYHNHLYFWGASEAEQEARAGGLDHPRVACAFKVTAENAVRIFIPGSLQERDAWIRDINRCRDQKLELDKRNRLLSSTAVRPRVDFERLVGGHADLVQEMTERFPASDEAQNRMQVEEIVQLRSRQLELLRDAQELRKERNEVAKASKGAKGKPPSKETIQRGRELKEEIARIEGDLDEVQRGIDDKALHLPNWLDASGPRRGTTAAATGLPEEDNGEGVVVRQAETPLPTYNFDIQDHMTLGESLDIVDFKAPVLTSGPRFVSLKNEGALLELALAQWILGKLHRELGFSPTLTPDLVNRSVLEACGFQPRDDSSHVYHVYNQTPDHKDANLCLAGTSEVALAGSRMGKLYRSGLPERLAGFSHCFRAEAGGGGAASRGLYRLHQFSKAEMFVFCHPNESAEELDRLVAIQESICDELGLHWRTVDMYPDELGNPAARKYDVQVYMPSRGSFGEVASLSNCTDFQSRRLDIRYVDGDDRGFVHTLNGTALAVPRVILALLETHQQPDGTVRLPDCLGAIFPSLVLGPKSSPSPAAA
;
A
#
# COMPACT_ATOMS: atom_id res chain seq x y z
N MET A 1 -16.62 11.84 43.64
CA MET A 1 -15.98 11.64 44.94
C MET A 1 -16.54 12.68 45.90
N GLY A 2 -17.28 12.25 46.91
CA GLY A 2 -17.69 13.11 48.03
C GLY A 2 -16.52 13.21 49.01
N GLY A 3 -16.09 14.43 49.34
CA GLY A 3 -14.92 14.66 50.19
C GLY A 3 -14.31 16.07 50.14
N HIS A 4 -14.85 17.01 49.37
CA HIS A 4 -14.45 18.43 49.38
C HIS A 4 -15.66 19.31 49.02
N SER A 5 -16.73 19.33 49.83
CA SER A 5 -17.98 19.99 49.38
C SER A 5 -17.78 21.47 49.13
N GLU A 6 -17.12 22.21 50.04
CA GLU A 6 -17.01 23.67 49.90
C GLU A 6 -16.06 24.12 48.77
N GLN A 7 -14.95 23.39 48.56
CA GLN A 7 -13.97 23.74 47.54
C GLN A 7 -14.42 23.32 46.14
N ALA A 8 -15.10 22.17 46.02
CA ALA A 8 -15.72 21.74 44.78
C ALA A 8 -16.95 22.59 44.41
N GLU A 9 -17.72 23.04 45.40
CA GLU A 9 -18.86 23.94 45.21
C GLU A 9 -18.40 25.35 44.78
N ARG A 10 -17.36 25.91 45.42
CA ARG A 10 -16.72 27.16 44.95
C ARG A 10 -16.12 27.02 43.54
N ALA A 11 -15.51 25.88 43.22
CA ALA A 11 -14.99 25.61 41.88
C ALA A 11 -16.13 25.48 40.84
N ALA A 12 -17.23 24.82 41.20
CA ALA A 12 -18.41 24.70 40.36
C ALA A 12 -19.08 26.06 40.11
N ASP A 13 -19.20 26.90 41.15
CA ASP A 13 -19.73 28.26 41.04
C ASP A 13 -18.85 29.15 40.16
N ALA A 14 -17.52 29.04 40.29
CA ALA A 14 -16.58 29.76 39.45
C ALA A 14 -16.64 29.32 37.98
N VAL A 15 -16.81 28.02 37.72
CA VAL A 15 -17.04 27.50 36.35
C VAL A 15 -18.39 27.98 35.81
N ALA A 16 -19.45 27.97 36.61
CA ALA A 16 -20.75 28.50 36.22
C ALA A 16 -20.73 30.01 35.95
N ALA A 17 -19.94 30.78 36.70
CA ALA A 17 -19.71 32.19 36.45
C ALA A 17 -18.95 32.43 35.13
N ALA A 18 -17.93 31.61 34.83
CA ALA A 18 -17.21 31.68 33.57
C ALA A 18 -18.10 31.34 32.36
N LEU A 19 -18.97 30.33 32.48
CA LEU A 19 -19.93 29.97 31.44
C LEU A 19 -20.97 31.06 31.18
N ARG A 20 -21.42 31.77 32.23
CA ARG A 20 -22.30 32.94 32.07
C ARG A 20 -21.62 34.08 31.29
N LYS A 21 -20.34 34.36 31.60
CA LYS A 21 -19.55 35.36 30.85
C LYS A 21 -19.33 34.94 29.39
N PHE A 22 -19.09 33.65 29.14
CA PHE A 22 -18.99 33.09 27.80
C PHE A 22 -20.29 33.24 27.00
N ALA A 23 -21.44 32.96 27.61
CA ALA A 23 -22.75 33.12 26.97
C ALA A 23 -23.01 34.59 26.59
N ALA A 24 -22.73 35.52 27.50
CA ALA A 24 -22.86 36.96 27.20
C ALA A 24 -21.93 37.41 26.05
N ALA A 25 -20.70 36.89 26.01
CA ALA A 25 -19.76 37.16 24.92
C ALA A 25 -20.24 36.58 23.57
N ALA A 26 -20.92 35.44 23.60
CA ALA A 26 -21.50 34.83 22.40
C ALA A 26 -22.68 35.64 21.85
N GLU A 27 -23.53 36.18 22.72
CA GLU A 27 -24.63 37.08 22.31
C GLU A 27 -24.11 38.38 21.68
N LEU A 28 -23.02 38.95 22.21
CA LEU A 28 -22.37 40.12 21.62
C LEU A 28 -21.80 39.80 20.23
N GLU A 29 -21.17 38.63 20.07
CA GLU A 29 -20.65 38.19 18.77
C GLU A 29 -21.77 37.87 17.76
N GLU A 30 -22.90 37.35 18.21
CA GLU A 30 -24.07 37.10 17.35
C GLU A 30 -24.68 38.41 16.86
N LYS A 31 -24.78 39.44 17.72
CA LYS A 31 -25.22 40.78 17.30
C LYS A 31 -24.30 41.36 16.21
N LEU A 32 -22.98 41.17 16.36
CA LEU A 32 -21.99 41.55 15.35
C LEU A 32 -22.22 40.84 14.00
N ASP A 33 -22.47 39.53 14.01
CA ASP A 33 -22.73 38.76 12.79
C ASP A 33 -24.07 39.16 12.14
N VAL A 34 -25.14 39.36 12.93
CA VAL A 34 -26.45 39.80 12.43
C VAL A 34 -26.38 41.18 11.79
N ASP A 35 -25.70 42.13 12.42
CA ASP A 35 -25.55 43.48 11.87
C ASP A 35 -24.63 43.50 10.64
N ALA A 36 -23.59 42.65 10.60
CA ALA A 36 -22.75 42.46 9.42
C ALA A 36 -23.55 41.91 8.22
N ARG A 37 -24.44 40.92 8.46
CA ARG A 37 -25.27 40.31 7.41
C ARG A 37 -26.33 41.23 6.86
N LYS A 38 -26.96 42.07 7.70
CA LYS A 38 -27.99 43.03 7.26
C LYS A 38 -27.44 44.09 6.29
N ARG A 39 -26.17 44.45 6.41
CA ARG A 39 -25.57 45.57 5.66
C ARG A 39 -24.86 45.12 4.37
N GLY A 40 -24.79 43.82 4.11
CA GLY A 40 -24.45 43.26 2.80
C GLY A 40 -23.00 43.43 2.32
N ASP A 41 -22.13 44.11 3.07
CA ASP A 41 -20.74 44.34 2.67
C ASP A 41 -19.77 44.18 3.85
N ALA A 42 -18.83 43.23 3.74
CA ALA A 42 -17.92 42.84 4.83
C ALA A 42 -16.85 43.92 5.13
N ASP A 43 -16.59 44.82 4.16
CA ASP A 43 -15.62 45.89 4.30
C ASP A 43 -16.21 47.12 5.05
N ALA A 44 -17.54 47.21 5.21
CA ALA A 44 -18.19 48.30 5.93
C ALA A 44 -18.10 48.16 7.47
N VAL A 45 -18.05 46.93 8.00
CA VAL A 45 -17.98 46.64 9.44
C VAL A 45 -16.64 47.06 10.05
N SER A 46 -15.61 47.07 9.22
CA SER A 46 -14.22 47.33 9.54
C SER A 46 -13.96 48.75 10.06
N ASN A 47 -14.83 49.70 9.73
CA ASN A 47 -14.74 51.11 10.10
C ASN A 47 -15.93 51.59 10.96
N ASP A 48 -16.81 50.69 11.42
CA ASP A 48 -17.98 51.06 12.23
C ASP A 48 -17.61 51.08 13.72
N ALA A 49 -17.64 52.27 14.32
CA ALA A 49 -17.26 52.48 15.71
C ALA A 49 -18.11 51.67 16.71
N ASP A 50 -19.40 51.46 16.42
CA ASP A 50 -20.30 50.70 17.30
C ASP A 50 -20.03 49.18 17.19
N ALA A 51 -19.68 48.70 16.00
CA ALA A 51 -19.27 47.32 15.79
C ALA A 51 -17.92 47.03 16.48
N LEU A 52 -16.95 47.93 16.34
CA LEU A 52 -15.65 47.81 17.00
C LEU A 52 -15.76 47.87 18.53
N ALA A 53 -16.66 48.69 19.08
CA ALA A 53 -16.97 48.73 20.50
C ALA A 53 -17.65 47.45 21.00
N THR A 54 -18.59 46.91 20.22
CA THR A 54 -19.25 45.63 20.52
C THR A 54 -18.26 44.46 20.49
N ALA A 55 -17.33 44.47 19.53
CA ALA A 55 -16.26 43.48 19.42
C ALA A 55 -15.30 43.57 20.61
N ALA A 56 -14.98 44.79 21.08
CA ALA A 56 -14.20 44.99 22.30
C ALA A 56 -14.88 44.40 23.53
N GLY A 57 -16.17 44.66 23.71
CA GLY A 57 -16.94 44.08 24.81
C GLY A 57 -16.95 42.55 24.78
N ALA A 58 -17.07 41.94 23.59
CA ALA A 58 -17.00 40.48 23.44
C ALA A 58 -15.60 39.92 23.77
N THR A 59 -14.54 40.56 23.28
CA THR A 59 -13.15 40.20 23.58
C THR A 59 -12.87 40.23 25.08
N ASP A 60 -13.26 41.30 25.77
CA ASP A 60 -13.06 41.46 27.22
C ASP A 60 -13.83 40.41 28.02
N ALA A 61 -15.06 40.09 27.60
CA ALA A 61 -15.88 39.07 28.25
C ALA A 61 -15.29 37.65 28.08
N TYR A 62 -14.78 37.30 26.89
CA TYR A 62 -14.07 36.04 26.68
C TYR A 62 -12.78 35.97 27.50
N MET A 63 -12.01 37.06 27.56
CA MET A 63 -10.78 37.12 28.37
C MET A 63 -11.07 36.92 29.85
N ALA A 64 -12.13 37.54 30.37
CA ALA A 64 -12.57 37.36 31.75
C ALA A 64 -13.05 35.92 32.05
N ALA A 65 -13.72 35.27 31.09
CA ALA A 65 -14.11 33.86 31.21
C ALA A 65 -12.89 32.92 31.22
N CYS A 66 -11.93 33.13 30.31
CA CYS A 66 -10.66 32.41 30.25
C CYS A 66 -9.87 32.53 31.56
N ALA A 67 -9.72 33.75 32.08
CA ALA A 67 -9.00 33.99 33.33
C ALA A 67 -9.66 33.25 34.51
N THR A 68 -11.00 33.25 34.56
CA THR A 68 -11.75 32.52 35.60
C THR A 68 -11.50 31.01 35.50
N LEU A 69 -11.56 30.42 34.29
CA LEU A 69 -11.32 28.98 34.12
C LEU A 69 -9.85 28.60 34.38
N MET A 70 -8.89 29.41 33.95
CA MET A 70 -7.47 29.17 34.20
C MET A 70 -7.15 29.21 35.70
N GLY A 71 -7.82 30.07 36.48
CA GLY A 71 -7.65 30.13 37.93
C GLY A 71 -8.19 28.92 38.69
N VAL A 72 -9.21 28.25 38.15
CA VAL A 72 -9.80 27.04 38.77
C VAL A 72 -9.15 25.75 38.25
N LEU A 73 -8.52 25.77 37.07
CA LEU A 73 -7.87 24.61 36.44
C LEU A 73 -6.93 23.82 37.40
N PRO A 74 -6.08 24.45 38.23
CA PRO A 74 -5.20 23.73 39.15
C PRO A 74 -5.94 22.98 40.26
N GLN A 75 -7.17 23.39 40.59
CA GLN A 75 -8.00 22.75 41.63
C GLN A 75 -8.51 21.37 41.19
N PHE A 76 -8.38 21.02 39.91
CA PHE A 76 -8.76 19.73 39.33
C PHE A 76 -7.55 18.83 39.00
N ALA A 77 -6.43 18.97 39.72
CA ALA A 77 -5.16 18.29 39.43
C ALA A 77 -5.26 16.75 39.28
N GLU A 78 -6.17 16.10 40.00
CA GLU A 78 -6.34 14.63 39.95
C GLU A 78 -7.41 14.17 38.94
N ALA A 79 -8.19 15.08 38.36
CA ALA A 79 -9.30 14.78 37.44
C ALA A 79 -8.91 15.04 35.96
N LYS A 80 -8.01 14.20 35.44
CA LYS A 80 -7.37 14.34 34.10
C LYS A 80 -8.36 14.58 32.95
N LYS A 81 -9.54 13.96 32.99
CA LYS A 81 -10.62 14.14 31.99
C LYS A 81 -11.24 15.53 32.03
N THR A 82 -11.51 16.05 33.24
CA THR A 82 -12.06 17.40 33.46
C THR A 82 -11.03 18.47 33.11
N GLN A 83 -9.76 18.26 33.45
CA GLN A 83 -8.67 19.15 33.09
C GLN A 83 -8.52 19.27 31.57
N THR A 84 -8.57 18.13 30.86
CA THR A 84 -8.50 18.11 29.38
C THR A 84 -9.66 18.90 28.76
N MET A 85 -10.88 18.72 29.26
CA MET A 85 -12.06 19.44 28.77
C MET A 85 -11.97 20.96 29.04
N LEU A 86 -11.56 21.37 30.25
CA LEU A 86 -11.38 22.78 30.60
C LEU A 86 -10.28 23.43 29.75
N SER A 87 -9.16 22.74 29.53
CA SER A 87 -8.07 23.24 28.66
C SER A 87 -8.49 23.36 27.20
N GLN A 88 -9.32 22.45 26.69
CA GLN A 88 -9.90 22.56 25.34
C GLN A 88 -10.82 23.79 25.23
N ASN A 89 -11.68 24.03 26.23
CA ASN A 89 -12.57 25.20 26.25
C ASN A 89 -11.79 26.53 26.34
N ILE A 90 -10.71 26.59 27.13
CA ILE A 90 -9.83 27.77 27.20
C ILE A 90 -9.19 28.03 25.83
N ARG A 91 -8.65 26.99 25.18
CA ARG A 91 -8.03 27.11 23.85
C ARG A 91 -9.03 27.59 22.79
N PHE A 92 -10.26 27.09 22.84
CA PHE A 92 -11.33 27.52 21.96
C PHE A 92 -11.68 29.00 22.14
N MET A 93 -11.85 29.45 23.39
CA MET A 93 -12.11 30.86 23.68
C MET A 93 -10.95 31.77 23.27
N MET A 94 -9.71 31.34 23.46
CA MET A 94 -8.53 32.08 23.00
C MET A 94 -8.51 32.27 21.49
N GLY A 95 -8.90 31.26 20.70
CA GLY A 95 -9.03 31.41 19.24
C GLY A 95 -10.07 32.45 18.82
N ARG A 96 -11.16 32.60 19.59
CA ARG A 96 -12.17 33.66 19.34
C ARG A 96 -11.66 35.05 19.73
N ILE A 97 -10.94 35.15 20.85
CA ILE A 97 -10.26 36.39 21.25
C ILE A 97 -9.31 36.85 20.15
N GLU A 98 -8.49 35.93 19.61
CA GLU A 98 -7.56 36.25 18.51
C GLU A 98 -8.31 36.75 17.27
N ALA A 99 -9.40 36.08 16.88
CA ALA A 99 -10.22 36.48 15.73
C ALA A 99 -10.88 37.86 15.92
N LEU A 100 -11.43 38.15 17.11
CA LEU A 100 -12.04 39.44 17.43
C LEU A 100 -11.00 40.56 17.56
N THR A 101 -9.82 40.24 18.10
CA THR A 101 -8.71 41.19 18.19
C THR A 101 -8.14 41.52 16.82
N GLU A 102 -8.05 40.55 15.90
CA GLU A 102 -7.69 40.80 14.50
C GLU A 102 -8.70 41.73 13.82
N LEU A 103 -9.99 41.58 14.10
CA LEU A 103 -11.05 42.46 13.59
C LEU A 103 -10.88 43.90 14.09
N GLN A 104 -10.53 44.08 15.36
CA GLN A 104 -10.24 45.40 15.94
C GLN A 104 -8.97 46.05 15.37
N GLN A 105 -7.97 45.24 14.99
CA GLN A 105 -6.66 45.75 14.58
C GLN A 105 -6.54 46.01 13.08
N ARG A 106 -7.31 45.33 12.22
CA ARG A 106 -6.99 45.29 10.77
C ARG A 106 -8.13 45.48 9.78
N GLY A 107 -9.36 45.72 10.22
CA GLY A 107 -10.44 46.20 9.35
C GLY A 107 -10.54 45.58 7.94
N GLY A 108 -10.68 44.24 7.81
CA GLY A 108 -11.00 43.67 6.48
C GLY A 108 -11.07 42.14 6.30
N SER A 109 -12.05 41.74 5.48
CA SER A 109 -12.17 40.58 4.58
C SER A 109 -12.12 39.12 5.09
N ARG A 110 -11.49 38.80 6.23
CA ARG A 110 -11.32 37.39 6.67
C ARG A 110 -12.52 36.80 7.43
N PHE A 111 -13.45 37.65 7.88
CA PHE A 111 -14.59 37.25 8.73
C PHE A 111 -15.69 36.48 7.97
N ALA A 112 -15.95 36.82 6.71
CA ALA A 112 -17.02 36.18 5.92
C ALA A 112 -16.73 34.70 5.57
N ARG A 113 -15.46 34.27 5.53
CA ARG A 113 -15.08 32.86 5.34
C ARG A 113 -15.20 32.05 6.63
N SER A 114 -14.93 32.66 7.78
CA SER A 114 -15.08 32.02 9.09
C SER A 114 -16.55 31.85 9.47
N ILE A 115 -17.41 32.84 9.15
CA ILE A 115 -18.86 32.73 9.36
C ILE A 115 -19.53 31.76 8.37
N LYS A 116 -19.04 31.62 7.13
CA LYS A 116 -19.59 30.61 6.21
C LYS A 116 -19.36 29.17 6.71
N ALA A 117 -18.27 28.93 7.46
CA ALA A 117 -18.08 27.69 8.20
C ALA A 117 -19.01 27.57 9.43
N SER A 118 -19.49 28.70 9.97
CA SER A 118 -20.34 28.74 11.17
C SER A 118 -21.84 28.57 10.92
N ALA A 119 -22.31 28.50 9.67
CA ALA A 119 -23.71 28.16 9.39
C ALA A 119 -24.10 26.78 9.95
N HIS A 120 -23.14 25.83 9.92
CA HIS A 120 -23.29 24.50 10.50
C HIS A 120 -23.26 24.52 12.03
N ASP A 121 -22.41 25.35 12.63
CA ASP A 121 -22.32 25.50 14.09
C ASP A 121 -23.51 26.26 14.69
N ILE A 122 -24.11 27.22 13.95
CA ILE A 122 -25.36 27.89 14.30
C ILE A 122 -26.53 26.91 14.23
N GLU A 123 -26.52 25.96 13.30
CA GLU A 123 -27.53 24.89 13.22
C GLU A 123 -27.37 23.89 14.39
N ILE A 124 -26.13 23.58 14.78
CA ILE A 124 -25.79 22.79 15.97
C ILE A 124 -26.20 23.51 17.27
N GLN A 125 -26.06 24.84 17.34
CA GLN A 125 -26.53 25.63 18.50
C GLN A 125 -28.06 25.77 18.52
N ARG A 126 -28.73 25.94 17.37
CA ARG A 126 -30.21 25.88 17.25
C ARG A 126 -30.75 24.51 17.67
N ALA A 127 -30.03 23.43 17.34
CA ALA A 127 -30.35 22.08 17.81
C ALA A 127 -30.15 21.92 19.32
N ARG A 128 -29.08 22.51 19.89
CA ARG A 128 -28.82 22.52 21.34
C ARG A 128 -29.81 23.36 22.14
N ALA A 129 -30.26 24.51 21.61
CA ALA A 129 -31.30 25.35 22.24
C ALA A 129 -32.70 24.70 22.17
N ARG A 130 -32.99 23.89 21.14
CA ARG A 130 -34.19 23.02 21.09
C ARG A 130 -34.10 21.82 22.04
N LEU A 131 -32.92 21.50 22.57
CA LEU A 131 -32.67 20.39 23.49
C LEU A 131 -32.70 20.81 24.97
N SER A 132 -32.82 22.10 25.28
CA SER A 132 -32.91 22.63 26.64
C SER A 132 -34.35 22.89 27.12
N GLN A 133 -35.35 22.25 26.50
CA GLN A 133 -36.66 22.12 27.11
C GLN A 133 -36.67 20.90 28.06
N PRO A 134 -37.21 21.04 29.28
CA PRO A 134 -37.17 19.99 30.27
C PRO A 134 -38.17 18.88 29.91
N THR A 135 -37.78 17.63 30.20
CA THR A 135 -38.56 16.37 30.12
C THR A 135 -38.55 15.56 28.80
N ASP A 136 -37.37 15.19 28.27
CA ASP A 136 -37.29 14.10 27.27
C ASP A 136 -36.52 12.88 27.81
N SER A 137 -37.20 11.72 27.84
CA SER A 137 -36.65 10.38 28.12
C SER A 137 -35.45 10.08 27.21
N ASN A 138 -34.49 9.25 27.65
CA ASN A 138 -33.37 8.79 26.82
C ASN A 138 -33.85 8.13 25.52
N GLU A 139 -35.05 7.54 25.51
CA GLU A 139 -35.69 6.93 24.35
C GLU A 139 -36.15 7.97 23.31
N ALA A 140 -36.69 9.11 23.75
CA ALA A 140 -37.05 10.22 22.88
C ALA A 140 -35.79 10.84 22.24
N LYS A 141 -34.69 10.91 22.99
CA LYS A 141 -33.38 11.37 22.49
C LYS A 141 -32.78 10.39 21.48
N ARG A 142 -32.85 9.08 21.75
CA ARG A 142 -32.44 8.02 20.80
C ARG A 142 -33.21 8.11 19.49
N THR A 143 -34.53 8.28 19.57
CA THR A 143 -35.43 8.45 18.42
C THR A 143 -35.08 9.69 17.59
N ARG A 144 -34.72 10.80 18.26
CA ARG A 144 -34.30 12.03 17.59
C ARG A 144 -33.02 11.82 16.77
N VAL A 145 -32.02 11.15 17.34
CA VAL A 145 -30.75 10.85 16.64
C VAL A 145 -30.98 9.90 15.45
N ALA A 146 -31.83 8.89 15.61
CA ALA A 146 -32.19 7.98 14.51
C ALA A 146 -32.87 8.72 13.35
N ARG A 147 -33.81 9.63 13.63
CA ARG A 147 -34.43 10.48 12.61
C ARG A 147 -33.44 11.44 11.96
N GLU A 148 -32.51 12.01 12.73
CA GLU A 148 -31.43 12.85 12.19
C GLU A 148 -30.52 12.08 11.24
N ILE A 149 -30.18 10.82 11.54
CA ILE A 149 -29.42 9.96 10.61
C ILE A 149 -30.16 9.85 9.27
N LEU A 150 -31.46 9.58 9.29
CA LEU A 150 -32.28 9.46 8.09
C LEU A 150 -32.41 10.77 7.32
N GLU A 151 -32.75 11.87 7.99
CA GLU A 151 -32.94 13.18 7.36
C GLU A 151 -31.66 13.68 6.71
N THR A 152 -30.52 13.49 7.38
CA THR A 152 -29.23 13.88 6.82
C THR A 152 -28.77 12.97 5.69
N GLU A 153 -29.20 11.69 5.67
CA GLU A 153 -28.98 10.79 4.53
C GLU A 153 -29.82 11.20 3.33
N ARG A 154 -31.10 11.53 3.53
CA ARG A 154 -31.97 12.05 2.46
C ARG A 154 -31.37 13.29 1.82
N SER A 155 -30.88 14.23 2.63
CA SER A 155 -30.23 15.45 2.15
C SER A 155 -28.94 15.17 1.39
N TYR A 156 -28.15 14.19 1.85
CA TYR A 156 -26.93 13.76 1.19
C TYR A 156 -27.20 13.12 -0.19
N VAL A 157 -28.15 12.18 -0.26
CA VAL A 157 -28.57 11.56 -1.53
C VAL A 157 -29.07 12.62 -2.52
N LYS A 158 -29.90 13.57 -2.09
CA LYS A 158 -30.35 14.69 -2.93
C LYS A 158 -29.20 15.55 -3.45
N ALA A 159 -28.15 15.75 -2.66
CA ALA A 159 -26.98 16.49 -3.09
C ALA A 159 -26.20 15.73 -4.19
N LEU A 160 -26.08 14.40 -4.07
CA LEU A 160 -25.50 13.56 -5.12
C LEU A 160 -26.33 13.56 -6.40
N GLU A 161 -27.66 13.42 -6.28
CA GLU A 161 -28.58 13.52 -7.42
C GLU A 161 -28.47 14.90 -8.11
N SER A 162 -28.30 15.96 -7.33
CA SER A 162 -28.11 17.32 -7.88
C SER A 162 -26.78 17.45 -8.62
N LEU A 163 -25.69 16.90 -8.05
CA LEU A 163 -24.39 16.85 -8.73
C LEU A 163 -24.49 16.08 -10.06
N HIS A 164 -25.17 14.93 -10.03
CA HIS A 164 -25.37 14.09 -11.20
C HIS A 164 -26.19 14.79 -12.28
N ARG A 165 -27.38 15.27 -11.92
CA ARG A 165 -28.35 15.86 -12.85
C ARG A 165 -27.90 17.19 -13.43
N TYR A 166 -27.29 18.06 -12.63
CA TYR A 166 -26.99 19.44 -13.05
C TYR A 166 -25.56 19.65 -13.53
N TYR A 167 -24.63 18.74 -13.21
CA TYR A 167 -23.23 18.86 -13.63
C TYR A 167 -22.73 17.64 -14.40
N ILE A 168 -22.82 16.42 -13.86
CA ILE A 168 -22.24 15.23 -14.52
C ILE A 168 -22.92 14.97 -15.87
N VAL A 169 -24.25 14.83 -15.89
CA VAL A 169 -25.00 14.56 -17.12
C VAL A 169 -24.78 15.68 -18.15
N PRO A 170 -24.95 16.98 -17.82
CA PRO A 170 -24.78 18.02 -18.83
C PRO A 170 -23.34 18.24 -19.33
N LEU A 171 -22.34 17.82 -18.57
CA LEU A 171 -20.93 17.91 -19.00
C LEU A 171 -20.46 16.65 -19.74
N CYS A 172 -21.01 15.48 -19.44
CA CYS A 172 -20.55 14.20 -19.97
C CYS A 172 -21.45 13.61 -21.05
N GLU A 173 -22.64 14.16 -21.27
CA GLU A 173 -23.56 13.71 -22.32
C GLU A 173 -23.75 14.78 -23.42
N PRO A 174 -23.94 14.36 -24.68
CA PRO A 174 -24.27 15.25 -25.79
C PRO A 174 -25.47 16.15 -25.48
N GLN A 175 -25.30 17.46 -25.62
CA GLN A 175 -26.39 18.43 -25.39
C GLN A 175 -27.41 18.47 -26.55
N ALA A 176 -27.04 17.94 -27.73
CA ALA A 176 -27.89 17.84 -28.91
C ALA A 176 -27.44 16.68 -29.80
N GLU A 177 -28.35 16.18 -30.64
CA GLU A 177 -28.09 15.11 -31.59
C GLU A 177 -26.99 15.53 -32.58
N GLY A 178 -25.87 14.79 -32.61
CA GLY A 178 -24.69 15.11 -33.43
C GLY A 178 -23.63 16.00 -32.77
N MET A 179 -23.78 16.39 -31.50
CA MET A 179 -22.72 17.06 -30.73
C MET A 179 -21.89 16.08 -29.91
N GLU A 180 -20.59 16.33 -29.79
CA GLU A 180 -19.72 15.60 -28.86
C GLU A 180 -19.94 16.06 -27.41
N PRO A 181 -19.78 15.18 -26.42
CA PRO A 181 -19.83 15.55 -25.01
C PRO A 181 -18.67 16.48 -24.65
N ILE A 182 -18.87 17.37 -23.67
CA ILE A 182 -17.83 18.33 -23.23
C ILE A 182 -16.68 17.59 -22.53
N LEU A 183 -17.01 16.51 -21.82
CA LEU A 183 -16.07 15.58 -21.19
C LEU A 183 -16.28 14.19 -21.78
N ASP A 184 -15.21 13.57 -22.28
CA ASP A 184 -15.24 12.17 -22.70
C ASP A 184 -15.31 11.19 -21.50
N ALA A 185 -15.43 9.89 -21.76
CA ALA A 185 -15.56 8.88 -20.71
C ALA A 185 -14.33 8.78 -19.78
N VAL A 186 -13.12 9.05 -20.29
CA VAL A 186 -11.88 9.04 -19.51
C VAL A 186 -11.83 10.27 -18.61
N GLN A 187 -12.17 11.43 -19.16
CA GLN A 187 -12.23 12.70 -18.44
C GLN A 187 -13.36 12.71 -17.40
N ARG A 188 -14.52 12.13 -17.70
CA ARG A 188 -15.60 11.92 -16.72
C ARG A 188 -15.09 11.20 -15.48
N THR A 189 -14.39 10.09 -15.68
CA THR A 189 -13.81 9.28 -14.59
C THR A 189 -12.69 10.03 -13.87
N SER A 190 -11.88 10.81 -14.58
CA SER A 190 -10.82 11.64 -13.99
C SER A 190 -11.38 12.80 -13.14
N VAL A 191 -12.48 13.43 -13.58
CA VAL A 191 -13.06 14.64 -12.99
C VAL A 191 -14.05 14.32 -11.86
N PHE A 192 -14.97 13.39 -12.09
CA PHE A 192 -16.03 13.07 -11.12
C PHE A 192 -15.78 11.76 -10.38
N GLY A 193 -14.75 11.01 -10.75
CA GLY A 193 -14.42 9.74 -10.13
C GLY A 193 -15.59 8.76 -10.15
N ASN A 194 -15.77 8.05 -9.05
CA ASN A 194 -16.82 7.03 -8.86
C ASN A 194 -18.06 7.57 -8.12
N VAL A 195 -18.51 8.78 -8.45
CA VAL A 195 -19.68 9.43 -7.81
C VAL A 195 -20.97 8.64 -8.05
N GLU A 196 -21.14 8.02 -9.20
CA GLU A 196 -22.37 7.30 -9.55
C GLU A 196 -22.50 6.00 -8.75
N GLU A 197 -21.40 5.31 -8.50
CA GLU A 197 -21.35 4.12 -7.66
C GLU A 197 -21.58 4.49 -6.18
N ILE A 198 -21.01 5.62 -5.72
CA ILE A 198 -21.30 6.18 -4.40
C ILE A 198 -22.79 6.53 -4.27
N MET A 199 -23.36 7.13 -5.30
CA MET A 199 -24.78 7.45 -5.37
C MET A 199 -25.64 6.19 -5.30
N GLY A 200 -25.29 5.13 -6.04
CA GLY A 200 -25.98 3.83 -5.97
C GLY A 200 -25.95 3.22 -4.57
N LEU A 201 -24.80 3.25 -3.90
CA LEU A 201 -24.65 2.79 -2.52
C LEU A 201 -25.48 3.63 -1.54
N ALA A 202 -25.44 4.96 -1.66
CA ALA A 202 -26.19 5.88 -0.81
C ALA A 202 -27.71 5.68 -0.95
N HIS A 203 -28.22 5.44 -2.16
CA HIS A 203 -29.63 5.07 -2.38
C HIS A 203 -30.00 3.74 -1.72
N SER A 204 -29.14 2.73 -1.82
CA SER A 204 -29.38 1.43 -1.16
C SER A 204 -29.41 1.57 0.36
N PHE A 205 -28.48 2.36 0.90
CA PHE A 205 -28.40 2.63 2.33
C PHE A 205 -29.61 3.40 2.82
N LEU A 206 -30.02 4.45 2.10
CA LEU A 206 -31.20 5.25 2.42
C LEU A 206 -32.46 4.39 2.46
N ARG A 207 -32.71 3.54 1.45
CA ARG A 207 -33.87 2.62 1.45
C ARG A 207 -33.90 1.72 2.68
N THR A 208 -32.73 1.22 3.09
CA THR A 208 -32.62 0.35 4.28
C THR A 208 -32.91 1.14 5.56
N LEU A 209 -32.43 2.39 5.65
CA LEU A 209 -32.73 3.27 6.79
C LEU A 209 -34.20 3.66 6.85
N GLU A 210 -34.83 3.97 5.71
CA GLU A 210 -36.25 4.29 5.61
C GLU A 210 -37.12 3.15 6.13
N ALA A 211 -36.89 1.93 5.64
CA ALA A 211 -37.65 0.75 6.04
C ALA A 211 -37.57 0.48 7.56
N LYS A 212 -36.40 0.72 8.15
CA LYS A 212 -36.20 0.53 9.61
C LYS A 212 -36.79 1.62 10.47
N ILE A 213 -36.78 2.87 9.99
CA ILE A 213 -37.25 4.02 10.75
C ILE A 213 -38.77 4.20 10.60
N GLU A 214 -39.38 3.66 9.55
CA GLU A 214 -40.83 3.58 9.39
C GLU A 214 -41.50 2.80 10.53
N SER A 215 -40.84 1.73 11.01
CA SER A 215 -41.29 0.91 12.15
C SER A 215 -40.45 1.14 13.42
N TRP A 216 -40.03 2.39 13.65
CA TRP A 216 -39.13 2.74 14.76
C TRP A 216 -39.77 2.51 16.14
N GLY A 217 -39.10 1.73 16.99
CA GLY A 217 -39.54 1.40 18.34
C GLY A 217 -38.38 1.23 19.33
N PRO A 218 -38.68 0.98 20.62
CA PRO A 218 -37.70 0.94 21.70
C PRO A 218 -36.56 -0.06 21.50
N GLU A 219 -36.83 -1.21 20.87
CA GLU A 219 -35.87 -2.32 20.69
C GLU A 219 -35.23 -2.38 19.29
N GLN A 220 -35.62 -1.48 18.37
CA GLN A 220 -35.11 -1.50 16.99
C GLN A 220 -33.62 -1.22 16.91
N THR A 221 -32.91 -1.85 15.97
CA THR A 221 -31.45 -1.71 15.82
C THR A 221 -31.08 -0.94 14.54
N LEU A 222 -30.08 -0.06 14.62
CA LEU A 222 -29.45 0.56 13.45
C LEU A 222 -28.01 0.10 13.22
N GLY A 223 -27.34 -0.40 14.26
CA GLY A 223 -25.95 -0.83 14.19
C GLY A 223 -25.73 -1.96 13.18
N ASP A 224 -26.68 -2.88 13.04
CA ASP A 224 -26.63 -3.93 12.01
C ASP A 224 -26.74 -3.36 10.58
N THR A 225 -27.58 -2.35 10.36
CA THR A 225 -27.68 -1.68 9.05
C THR A 225 -26.37 -1.02 8.67
N PHE A 226 -25.74 -0.30 9.61
CA PHE A 226 -24.42 0.29 9.39
C PHE A 226 -23.34 -0.77 9.21
N LYS A 227 -23.38 -1.88 9.96
CA LYS A 227 -22.43 -2.98 9.85
C LYS A 227 -22.48 -3.67 8.49
N THR A 228 -23.67 -3.95 7.97
CA THR A 228 -23.85 -4.52 6.62
C THR A 228 -23.32 -3.59 5.54
N HIS A 229 -23.46 -2.27 5.70
CA HIS A 229 -23.01 -1.29 4.71
C HIS A 229 -21.55 -0.86 4.87
N ALA A 230 -20.94 -1.04 6.05
CA ALA A 230 -19.59 -0.59 6.36
C ALA A 230 -18.53 -1.20 5.42
N MET A 231 -18.69 -2.47 5.01
CA MET A 231 -17.78 -3.12 4.06
C MET A 231 -17.77 -2.45 2.68
N PHE A 232 -18.88 -1.81 2.28
CA PHE A 232 -19.03 -1.13 1.00
C PHE A 232 -18.59 0.34 1.05
N PHE A 233 -18.52 0.96 2.22
CA PHE A 233 -18.05 2.36 2.35
C PHE A 233 -16.59 2.56 1.94
N LYS A 234 -15.81 1.50 1.72
CA LYS A 234 -14.48 1.61 1.10
C LYS A 234 -14.50 2.27 -0.27
N ILE A 235 -15.63 2.26 -0.97
CA ILE A 235 -15.80 2.94 -2.26
C ILE A 235 -15.54 4.45 -2.19
N TYR A 236 -15.74 5.07 -1.02
CA TYR A 236 -15.45 6.50 -0.81
C TYR A 236 -13.96 6.83 -0.87
N VAL A 237 -13.08 5.85 -0.59
CA VAL A 237 -11.63 6.03 -0.69
C VAL A 237 -11.21 6.27 -2.14
N MET A 238 -11.83 5.58 -3.09
CA MET A 238 -11.53 5.77 -4.52
C MET A 238 -11.85 7.21 -4.95
N TYR A 239 -12.97 7.76 -4.48
CA TYR A 239 -13.35 9.13 -4.75
C TYR A 239 -12.35 10.14 -4.21
N THR A 240 -11.82 9.92 -3.00
CA THR A 240 -10.83 10.85 -2.39
C THR A 240 -9.56 11.00 -3.22
N ASN A 241 -9.16 9.95 -3.95
CA ASN A 241 -7.96 9.98 -4.79
C ASN A 241 -8.12 10.88 -6.02
N GLN A 242 -9.35 11.03 -6.52
CA GLN A 242 -9.66 11.78 -7.74
C GLN A 242 -10.23 13.17 -7.42
N TYR A 243 -10.79 13.39 -6.23
CA TYR A 243 -11.47 14.62 -5.83
C TYR A 243 -10.65 15.91 -6.06
N GLN A 244 -9.39 15.98 -5.59
CA GLN A 244 -8.59 17.21 -5.69
C GLN A 244 -8.26 17.58 -7.14
N GLY A 245 -7.86 16.59 -7.95
CA GLY A 245 -7.60 16.76 -9.38
C GLY A 245 -8.88 17.13 -10.12
N GLY A 246 -9.98 16.44 -9.82
CA GLY A 246 -11.27 16.65 -10.45
C GLY A 246 -11.90 18.01 -10.15
N VAL A 247 -11.85 18.49 -8.91
CA VAL A 247 -12.34 19.84 -8.55
C VAL A 247 -11.53 20.92 -9.29
N LYS A 248 -10.21 20.77 -9.37
CA LYS A 248 -9.37 21.72 -10.08
C LYS A 248 -9.70 21.73 -11.58
N GLU A 249 -9.86 20.57 -12.18
CA GLU A 249 -10.13 20.45 -13.61
C GLU A 249 -11.53 20.94 -13.98
N VAL A 250 -12.57 20.62 -13.17
CA VAL A 250 -13.93 21.11 -13.43
C VAL A 250 -14.03 22.63 -13.25
N LEU A 251 -13.37 23.21 -12.24
CA LEU A 251 -13.36 24.67 -12.03
C LEU A 251 -12.61 25.38 -13.15
N LYS A 252 -11.54 24.78 -13.65
CA LYS A 252 -10.80 25.27 -14.83
C LYS A 252 -11.69 25.21 -16.07
N LEU A 253 -12.35 24.08 -16.32
CA LEU A 253 -13.27 23.89 -17.44
C LEU A 253 -14.42 24.90 -17.42
N LEU A 254 -15.06 25.12 -16.26
CA LEU A 254 -16.14 26.10 -16.09
C LEU A 254 -15.69 27.54 -16.35
N LYS A 255 -14.39 27.83 -16.27
CA LYS A 255 -13.81 29.14 -16.55
C LYS A 255 -13.39 29.29 -18.01
N GLU A 256 -12.91 28.22 -18.65
CA GLU A 256 -12.31 28.25 -19.98
C GLU A 256 -13.27 27.85 -21.11
N ASN A 257 -14.36 27.14 -20.82
CA ASN A 257 -15.31 26.63 -21.80
C ASN A 257 -16.71 27.27 -21.65
N GLU A 258 -17.18 27.96 -22.69
CA GLU A 258 -18.48 28.67 -22.69
C GLU A 258 -19.70 27.74 -22.56
N LEU A 259 -19.64 26.51 -23.10
CA LEU A 259 -20.73 25.54 -22.94
C LEU A 259 -20.79 25.04 -21.49
N ALA A 260 -19.65 24.76 -20.88
CA ALA A 260 -19.55 24.36 -19.48
C ALA A 260 -20.02 25.48 -18.53
N LYS A 261 -19.72 26.74 -18.85
CA LYS A 261 -20.19 27.91 -18.10
C LYS A 261 -21.72 28.03 -18.11
N ARG A 262 -22.37 27.80 -19.25
CA ARG A 262 -23.85 27.75 -19.35
C ARG A 262 -24.46 26.65 -18.50
N VAL A 263 -23.78 25.50 -18.35
CA VAL A 263 -24.20 24.43 -17.43
C VAL A 263 -24.24 24.95 -15.98
N ALA A 264 -23.19 25.65 -15.54
CA ALA A 264 -23.15 26.22 -14.20
C ALA A 264 -24.22 27.31 -13.97
N GLU A 265 -24.48 28.17 -14.95
CA GLU A 265 -25.53 29.21 -14.88
C GLU A 265 -26.94 28.59 -14.80
N ARG A 266 -27.18 27.50 -15.54
CA ARG A 266 -28.44 26.74 -15.49
C ARG A 266 -28.63 26.06 -14.14
N ALA A 267 -27.57 25.46 -13.59
CA ALA A 267 -27.57 24.86 -12.26
C ALA A 267 -27.90 25.91 -11.18
N ALA A 268 -27.26 27.08 -11.22
CA ALA A 268 -27.53 28.18 -10.29
C ALA A 268 -28.98 28.70 -10.39
N SER A 269 -29.52 28.81 -11.61
CA SER A 269 -30.90 29.23 -11.87
C SER A 269 -31.93 28.23 -11.34
N ALA A 270 -31.57 26.93 -11.25
CA ALA A 270 -32.39 25.88 -10.65
C ALA A 270 -32.26 25.81 -9.12
N GLY A 271 -31.51 26.72 -8.49
CA GLY A 271 -31.25 26.70 -7.05
C GLY A 271 -30.27 25.61 -6.60
N CYS A 272 -29.48 25.05 -7.52
CA CYS A 272 -28.45 24.06 -7.22
C CYS A 272 -27.24 24.73 -6.52
N GLN A 273 -26.61 24.00 -5.60
CA GLN A 273 -25.36 24.43 -4.96
C GLN A 273 -24.21 24.43 -5.98
N ASP A 274 -23.16 25.20 -5.69
CA ASP A 274 -21.97 25.21 -6.55
C ASP A 274 -21.30 23.83 -6.61
N VAL A 275 -20.71 23.51 -7.77
CA VAL A 275 -20.12 22.19 -8.04
C VAL A 275 -19.08 21.79 -7.00
N SER A 276 -18.25 22.73 -6.50
CA SER A 276 -17.26 22.44 -5.45
C SER A 276 -17.91 22.06 -4.12
N SER A 277 -18.99 22.76 -3.72
CA SER A 277 -19.78 22.44 -2.52
C SER A 277 -20.52 21.11 -2.65
N LEU A 278 -20.86 20.66 -3.86
CA LEU A 278 -21.48 19.36 -4.08
C LEU A 278 -20.44 18.22 -4.08
N MET A 279 -19.29 18.43 -4.70
CA MET A 279 -18.22 17.43 -4.80
C MET A 279 -17.55 17.14 -3.45
N ILE A 280 -17.60 18.05 -2.46
CA ILE A 280 -17.03 17.78 -1.13
C ILE A 280 -17.91 16.83 -0.29
N ASN A 281 -19.19 16.67 -0.62
CA ASN A 281 -20.16 15.94 0.21
C ASN A 281 -19.78 14.47 0.49
N PRO A 282 -19.29 13.66 -0.48
CA PRO A 282 -18.87 12.29 -0.20
C PRO A 282 -17.76 12.20 0.86
N ILE A 283 -16.81 13.14 0.85
CA ILE A 283 -15.70 13.18 1.80
C ILE A 283 -16.21 13.49 3.21
N GLN A 284 -17.18 14.39 3.33
CA GLN A 284 -17.75 14.81 4.62
C GLN A 284 -18.73 13.80 5.21
N ARG A 285 -19.28 12.87 4.42
CA ARG A 285 -20.34 11.97 4.89
C ARG A 285 -19.85 10.95 5.91
N LEU A 286 -18.68 10.34 5.71
CA LEU A 286 -18.16 9.29 6.59
C LEU A 286 -17.83 9.80 8.01
N PRO A 287 -17.13 10.94 8.20
CA PRO A 287 -16.95 11.53 9.52
C PRO A 287 -18.29 11.84 10.22
N ARG A 288 -19.32 12.23 9.45
CA ARG A 288 -20.66 12.50 10.00
C ARG A 288 -21.33 11.23 10.53
N TYR A 289 -21.18 10.09 9.87
CA TYR A 289 -21.65 8.81 10.42
C TYR A 289 -21.00 8.48 11.77
N VAL A 290 -19.69 8.69 11.89
CA VAL A 290 -18.96 8.45 13.16
C VAL A 290 -19.55 9.30 14.29
N LEU A 291 -19.84 10.58 14.04
CA LEU A 291 -20.43 11.48 15.03
C LEU A 291 -21.85 11.05 15.42
N LEU A 292 -22.70 10.74 14.43
CA LEU A 292 -24.09 10.34 14.66
C LEU A 292 -24.19 8.99 15.37
N LEU A 293 -23.34 8.02 15.02
CA LEU A 293 -23.27 6.72 15.70
C LEU A 293 -22.73 6.83 17.12
N LYS A 294 -21.73 7.68 17.37
CA LYS A 294 -21.23 8.00 18.72
C LYS A 294 -22.35 8.56 19.60
N GLU A 295 -23.14 9.49 19.07
CA GLU A 295 -24.26 10.06 19.81
C GLU A 295 -25.40 9.03 19.98
N LEU A 296 -25.71 8.21 18.98
CA LEU A 296 -26.72 7.15 19.08
C LEU A 296 -26.34 6.10 20.14
N ARG A 297 -25.08 5.66 20.16
CA ARG A 297 -24.56 4.73 21.17
C ARG A 297 -24.65 5.31 22.58
N LYS A 298 -24.31 6.58 22.74
CA LYS A 298 -24.41 7.30 24.03
C LYS A 298 -25.84 7.37 24.58
N ARG A 299 -26.86 7.32 23.71
CA ARG A 299 -28.28 7.32 24.08
C ARG A 299 -28.89 5.93 24.16
N THR A 300 -28.13 4.89 23.85
CA THR A 300 -28.57 3.48 23.85
C THR A 300 -28.07 2.79 25.12
N PRO A 301 -28.95 2.21 25.96
CA PRO A 301 -28.55 1.48 27.18
C PRO A 301 -27.64 0.29 26.86
N ASP A 302 -26.72 -0.06 27.78
CA ASP A 302 -25.77 -1.16 27.57
C ASP A 302 -26.45 -2.54 27.44
N ALA A 303 -27.64 -2.71 28.02
CA ALA A 303 -28.45 -3.92 27.89
C ALA A 303 -29.27 -4.00 26.59
N HIS A 304 -29.26 -2.95 25.76
CA HIS A 304 -30.02 -2.90 24.52
C HIS A 304 -29.32 -3.71 23.41
N PRO A 305 -30.03 -4.48 22.57
CA PRO A 305 -29.42 -5.33 21.53
C PRO A 305 -28.54 -4.57 20.53
N ASP A 306 -28.87 -3.29 20.27
CA ASP A 306 -28.10 -2.39 19.39
C ASP A 306 -26.77 -1.91 19.98
N ALA A 307 -26.52 -2.04 21.30
CA ALA A 307 -25.33 -1.45 21.94
C ALA A 307 -24.01 -2.01 21.37
N LEU A 308 -23.90 -3.35 21.30
CA LEU A 308 -22.73 -4.03 20.74
C LEU A 308 -22.63 -3.84 19.21
N LEU A 309 -23.77 -3.80 18.53
CA LEU A 309 -23.83 -3.58 17.08
C LEU A 309 -23.35 -2.18 16.71
N LEU A 310 -23.74 -1.16 17.48
CA LEU A 310 -23.30 0.22 17.30
C LEU A 310 -21.80 0.39 17.59
N GLU A 311 -21.26 -0.28 18.61
CA GLU A 311 -19.81 -0.26 18.88
C GLU A 311 -19.01 -0.91 17.75
N SER A 312 -19.45 -2.07 17.27
CA SER A 312 -18.85 -2.76 16.11
C SER A 312 -18.92 -1.88 14.86
N ALA A 313 -20.09 -1.34 14.52
CA ALA A 313 -20.27 -0.51 13.33
C ALA A 313 -19.48 0.81 13.41
N LEU A 314 -19.39 1.40 14.60
CA LEU A 314 -18.60 2.60 14.85
C LEU A 314 -17.12 2.31 14.62
N ALA A 315 -16.59 1.18 15.09
CA ALA A 315 -15.21 0.78 14.82
C ALA A 315 -14.94 0.63 13.32
N ASP A 316 -15.81 -0.08 12.60
CA ASP A 316 -15.65 -0.33 11.16
C ASP A 316 -15.68 0.96 10.34
N ILE A 317 -16.61 1.88 10.66
CA ILE A 317 -16.76 3.16 9.94
C ILE A 317 -15.64 4.13 10.32
N HIS A 318 -15.15 4.10 11.55
CA HIS A 318 -14.03 4.94 11.99
C HIS A 318 -12.76 4.64 11.19
N VAL A 319 -12.48 3.36 10.92
CA VAL A 319 -11.33 2.95 10.09
C VAL A 319 -11.42 3.55 8.69
N VAL A 320 -12.60 3.50 8.06
CA VAL A 320 -12.79 4.07 6.71
C VAL A 320 -12.71 5.60 6.74
N ALA A 321 -13.31 6.24 7.75
CA ALA A 321 -13.28 7.71 7.91
C ALA A 321 -11.87 8.24 8.17
N ASP A 322 -11.07 7.54 8.98
CA ASP A 322 -9.67 7.88 9.23
C ASP A 322 -8.84 7.79 7.95
N HIS A 323 -9.08 6.75 7.13
CA HIS A 323 -8.40 6.58 5.85
C HIS A 323 -8.70 7.73 4.86
N VAL A 324 -9.97 8.12 4.77
CA VAL A 324 -10.41 9.27 3.95
C VAL A 324 -9.80 10.59 4.44
N ASN A 325 -9.72 10.79 5.76
CA ASN A 325 -9.13 11.98 6.36
C ASN A 325 -7.61 12.06 6.17
N GLU A 326 -6.90 10.94 6.30
CA GLU A 326 -5.43 10.89 6.16
C GLU A 326 -5.01 11.12 4.70
N ARG A 327 -5.78 10.62 3.73
CA ARG A 327 -5.57 10.90 2.29
C ARG A 327 -5.69 12.39 1.99
N LEU A 328 -6.69 13.07 2.55
CA LEU A 328 -6.86 14.52 2.41
C LEU A 328 -5.66 15.29 2.99
N ARG A 329 -5.19 14.88 4.18
CA ARG A 329 -4.02 15.48 4.84
C ARG A 329 -2.72 15.29 4.04
N SER A 330 -2.49 14.09 3.52
CA SER A 330 -1.30 13.78 2.69
C SER A 330 -1.22 14.65 1.43
N HIS A 331 -2.37 15.04 0.86
CA HIS A 331 -2.44 15.92 -0.29
C HIS A 331 -2.19 17.39 0.08
N GLU A 332 -2.67 17.88 1.23
CA GLU A 332 -2.34 19.21 1.75
C GLU A 332 -0.82 19.34 2.03
N GLU A 333 -0.24 18.30 2.61
CA GLU A 333 1.19 18.22 2.89
C GLU A 333 2.02 18.18 1.59
N ASN A 334 1.63 17.36 0.60
CA ASN A 334 2.29 17.31 -0.71
C ASN A 334 2.14 18.63 -1.50
N ALA A 335 0.98 19.29 -1.41
CA ALA A 335 0.77 20.61 -2.02
C ALA A 335 1.71 21.66 -1.41
N LYS A 336 1.94 21.61 -0.09
CA LYS A 336 2.88 22.51 0.58
C LYS A 336 4.33 22.25 0.16
N VAL A 337 4.73 20.98 0.00
CA VAL A 337 6.06 20.61 -0.50
C VAL A 337 6.27 21.12 -1.92
N LEU A 338 5.27 20.97 -2.80
CA LEU A 338 5.31 21.49 -4.18
C LEU A 338 5.32 23.03 -4.23
N GLU A 339 4.57 23.69 -3.35
CA GLU A 339 4.61 25.15 -3.19
C GLU A 339 6.04 25.61 -2.83
N ILE A 340 6.66 25.00 -1.82
CA ILE A 340 8.03 25.33 -1.42
C ILE A 340 9.01 25.06 -2.56
N GLN A 341 8.87 23.93 -3.28
CA GLN A 341 9.70 23.63 -4.45
C GLN A 341 9.58 24.71 -5.53
N SER A 342 8.37 25.22 -5.80
CA SER A 342 8.14 26.29 -6.78
C SER A 342 8.73 27.65 -6.37
N MET A 343 8.91 27.88 -5.06
CA MET A 343 9.53 29.09 -4.52
C MET A 343 11.06 29.06 -4.59
N LEU A 344 11.68 27.89 -4.79
CA LEU A 344 13.13 27.72 -4.80
C LEU A 344 13.71 27.99 -6.19
N TRP A 345 14.82 28.72 -6.21
CA TRP A 345 15.62 29.00 -7.39
C TRP A 345 17.03 28.43 -7.24
N THR A 346 17.45 27.59 -8.19
CA THR A 346 18.80 27.03 -8.28
C THR A 346 19.62 27.77 -9.34
N ALA A 347 20.67 28.48 -8.94
CA ALA A 347 21.47 29.33 -9.83
C ALA A 347 22.79 28.67 -10.31
N ARG A 348 22.92 27.34 -10.30
CA ARG A 348 24.15 26.68 -10.78
C ARG A 348 23.94 26.04 -12.16
N PRO A 349 24.72 26.44 -13.19
CA PRO A 349 24.81 25.68 -14.44
C PRO A 349 25.41 24.30 -14.12
N GLY A 350 24.71 23.22 -14.46
CA GLY A 350 25.21 21.83 -14.32
C GLY A 350 24.88 21.10 -13.01
N GLY A 351 24.02 21.64 -12.14
CA GLY A 351 23.53 20.93 -10.94
C GLY A 351 22.20 20.21 -11.19
N VAL A 352 22.05 18.99 -10.68
CA VAL A 352 20.79 18.23 -10.69
C VAL A 352 19.68 19.05 -10.00
N PRO A 353 18.48 19.20 -10.59
CA PRO A 353 17.38 19.91 -9.93
C PRO A 353 17.00 19.22 -8.62
N LEU A 354 16.92 20.00 -7.53
CA LEU A 354 16.46 19.49 -6.23
C LEU A 354 14.97 19.16 -6.34
N THR A 355 14.65 17.87 -6.29
CA THR A 355 13.27 17.39 -6.16
C THR A 355 12.97 17.24 -4.68
N LEU A 356 12.06 18.08 -4.15
CA LEU A 356 11.60 17.97 -2.77
C LEU A 356 10.45 16.96 -2.63
N LEU A 357 9.78 16.59 -3.72
CA LEU A 357 8.74 15.59 -3.70
C LEU A 357 9.34 14.18 -3.62
N GLU A 358 9.51 13.66 -2.40
CA GLU A 358 9.99 12.30 -2.13
C GLU A 358 8.99 11.51 -1.28
N PRO A 359 8.90 10.17 -1.43
CA PRO A 359 8.00 9.35 -0.63
C PRO A 359 8.28 9.50 0.87
N GLY A 360 7.23 9.74 1.67
CA GLY A 360 7.36 9.90 3.13
C GLY A 360 7.88 11.27 3.60
N ARG A 361 8.22 12.19 2.67
CA ARG A 361 8.64 13.54 3.00
C ARG A 361 7.44 14.46 3.20
N SER A 362 7.26 14.97 4.42
CA SER A 362 6.22 15.95 4.76
C SER A 362 6.82 17.24 5.32
N PHE A 363 6.14 18.37 5.09
CA PHE A 363 6.56 19.65 5.64
C PHE A 363 6.22 19.76 7.12
N VAL A 364 7.19 20.19 7.95
CA VAL A 364 7.03 20.25 9.41
C VAL A 364 7.02 21.69 9.92
N ARG A 365 7.98 22.51 9.48
CA ARG A 365 8.16 23.88 10.01
C ARG A 365 8.95 24.76 9.04
N GLU A 366 8.69 26.06 9.05
CA GLU A 366 9.60 27.06 8.46
C GLU A 366 9.90 28.20 9.43
N GLY A 367 10.98 28.95 9.17
CA GLY A 367 11.31 30.14 9.95
C GLY A 367 12.61 30.81 9.53
N LYS A 368 12.80 32.06 9.96
CA LYS A 368 14.02 32.82 9.72
C LYS A 368 15.06 32.53 10.82
N ALA A 369 16.32 32.39 10.42
CA ALA A 369 17.43 32.22 11.35
C ALA A 369 18.70 32.89 10.83
N LEU A 370 19.65 33.19 11.72
CA LEU A 370 21.03 33.50 11.32
C LEU A 370 21.84 32.21 11.30
N LYS A 371 22.59 31.99 10.22
CA LYS A 371 23.52 30.89 10.08
C LYS A 371 24.96 31.39 10.17
N ILE A 372 25.80 30.71 10.94
CA ILE A 372 27.24 30.98 11.01
C ILE A 372 27.93 30.44 9.75
N ARG A 373 28.71 31.28 9.05
CA ARG A 373 29.57 30.85 7.92
C ARG A 373 30.88 30.23 8.42
N ALA A 374 31.56 29.48 7.56
CA ALA A 374 32.92 28.98 7.81
C ALA A 374 33.93 30.11 8.11
N THR A 375 33.64 31.33 7.64
CA THR A 375 34.44 32.55 7.88
C THR A 375 34.10 33.27 9.19
N GLY A 376 33.23 32.72 10.05
CA GLY A 376 32.80 33.32 11.31
C GLY A 376 31.71 34.41 11.20
N THR A 377 31.33 34.82 9.99
CA THR A 377 30.30 35.86 9.77
C THR A 377 28.88 35.28 9.74
N LEU A 378 27.90 36.08 10.18
CA LEU A 378 26.48 35.68 10.22
C LEU A 378 25.80 35.96 8.87
N ARG A 379 24.92 35.04 8.45
CA ARG A 379 24.06 35.20 7.27
C ARG A 379 22.61 34.96 7.64
N GLU A 380 21.73 35.86 7.25
CA GLU A 380 20.29 35.63 7.33
C GLU A 380 19.86 34.56 6.31
N VAL A 381 19.17 33.54 6.81
CA VAL A 381 18.64 32.42 6.03
C VAL A 381 17.19 32.16 6.42
N HIS A 382 16.44 31.61 5.48
CA HIS A 382 15.14 31.00 5.74
C HIS A 382 15.34 29.48 5.80
N VAL A 383 14.77 28.82 6.80
CA VAL A 383 14.96 27.40 7.08
C VAL A 383 13.62 26.70 6.94
N PHE A 384 13.60 25.58 6.22
CA PHE A 384 12.46 24.68 6.08
C PHE A 384 12.85 23.33 6.67
N LEU A 385 12.06 22.81 7.62
CA LEU A 385 12.15 21.46 8.13
C LEU A 385 11.12 20.58 7.43
N PHE A 386 11.61 19.49 6.88
CA PHE A 386 10.81 18.36 6.44
C PHE A 386 11.04 17.18 7.39
N SER A 387 10.22 16.13 7.26
CA SER A 387 10.28 14.93 8.10
C SER A 387 11.64 14.22 8.10
N ASP A 388 12.45 14.42 7.06
CA ASP A 388 13.72 13.71 6.84
C ASP A 388 14.91 14.64 6.51
N ILE A 389 14.66 15.87 6.05
CA ILE A 389 15.70 16.86 5.68
C ILE A 389 15.44 18.25 6.28
N LEU A 390 16.51 19.00 6.52
CA LEU A 390 16.46 20.42 6.86
C LEU A 390 17.09 21.23 5.75
N LEU A 391 16.27 22.04 5.09
CA LEU A 391 16.63 22.90 3.97
C LEU A 391 16.89 24.33 4.47
N TYR A 392 17.90 25.00 3.93
CA TYR A 392 18.05 26.45 4.15
C TYR A 392 18.44 27.21 2.88
N CYS A 393 17.94 28.44 2.79
CA CYS A 393 18.02 29.30 1.60
C CYS A 393 18.16 30.77 2.00
N SER A 394 18.44 31.66 1.04
CA SER A 394 18.37 33.12 1.25
C SER A 394 17.32 33.74 0.37
N SER A 395 16.59 34.73 0.89
CA SER A 395 15.59 35.49 0.13
C SER A 395 16.20 36.12 -1.14
N SER A 396 15.50 36.02 -2.27
CA SER A 396 15.92 36.67 -3.50
C SER A 396 15.70 38.18 -3.41
N ARG A 397 16.74 38.96 -3.77
CA ARG A 397 16.63 40.42 -3.89
C ARG A 397 15.91 40.85 -5.18
N MET A 398 15.89 39.99 -6.20
CA MET A 398 15.34 40.28 -7.52
C MET A 398 13.88 39.87 -7.66
N TRP A 399 13.45 38.83 -6.92
CA TRP A 399 12.09 38.29 -6.98
C TRP A 399 11.51 38.14 -5.57
N PRO A 400 10.75 39.13 -5.06
CA PRO A 400 10.12 39.04 -3.75
C PRO A 400 9.26 37.78 -3.63
N GLY A 401 9.44 37.00 -2.55
CA GLY A 401 8.74 35.73 -2.34
C GLY A 401 9.41 34.49 -2.94
N ARG A 402 10.55 34.63 -3.64
CA ARG A 402 11.40 33.49 -4.06
C ARG A 402 12.66 33.37 -3.21
N TYR A 403 13.16 32.15 -3.10
CA TYR A 403 14.33 31.82 -2.29
C TYR A 403 15.46 31.23 -3.13
N HIS A 404 16.69 31.69 -2.92
CA HIS A 404 17.88 31.07 -3.47
C HIS A 404 18.32 29.90 -2.61
N TYR A 405 18.20 28.70 -3.16
CA TYR A 405 18.62 27.45 -2.52
C TYR A 405 20.12 27.51 -2.17
N HIS A 406 20.48 27.06 -0.95
CA HIS A 406 21.89 26.93 -0.54
C HIS A 406 22.29 25.48 -0.33
N ASN A 407 21.64 24.80 0.60
CA ASN A 407 21.88 23.39 0.88
C ASN A 407 20.70 22.79 1.65
N HIS A 408 20.62 21.46 1.66
CA HIS A 408 19.83 20.69 2.61
C HIS A 408 20.76 19.86 3.50
N LEU A 409 20.24 19.40 4.64
CA LEU A 409 20.94 18.60 5.63
C LEU A 409 20.09 17.37 5.95
N TYR A 410 20.66 16.18 5.74
CA TYR A 410 20.16 14.93 6.32
C TYR A 410 20.59 14.88 7.79
N PHE A 411 19.67 15.21 8.69
CA PHE A 411 20.00 15.46 10.09
C PHE A 411 19.89 14.20 10.96
N TRP A 412 20.80 14.07 11.92
CA TRP A 412 20.82 13.05 12.98
C TRP A 412 20.33 13.58 14.32
N GLY A 413 20.03 14.87 14.40
CA GLY A 413 19.50 15.52 15.59
C GLY A 413 19.96 16.96 15.74
N ALA A 414 19.39 17.61 16.75
CA ALA A 414 19.73 18.97 17.12
C ALA A 414 19.95 19.10 18.62
N SER A 415 20.83 20.02 19.02
CA SER A 415 21.08 20.36 20.41
C SER A 415 21.42 21.84 20.57
N GLU A 416 21.47 22.32 21.80
CA GLU A 416 21.96 23.66 22.11
C GLU A 416 23.41 23.85 21.67
N ALA A 417 23.76 25.07 21.27
CA ALA A 417 25.09 25.40 20.74
C ALA A 417 25.64 26.75 21.24
N GLU A 418 25.12 27.29 22.35
CA GLU A 418 25.58 28.58 22.89
C GLU A 418 27.08 28.57 23.21
N GLN A 419 27.56 27.57 23.95
CA GLN A 419 28.97 27.48 24.36
C GLN A 419 29.90 27.32 23.16
N GLU A 420 29.50 26.52 22.17
CA GLU A 420 30.27 26.29 20.94
C GLU A 420 30.32 27.53 20.05
N ALA A 421 29.20 28.27 19.94
CA ALA A 421 29.16 29.53 19.22
C ALA A 421 30.05 30.60 19.89
N ARG A 422 30.05 30.67 21.23
CA ARG A 422 30.92 31.58 21.99
C ARG A 422 32.40 31.19 21.87
N ALA A 423 32.72 29.90 21.94
CA ALA A 423 34.09 29.40 21.78
C ALA A 423 34.64 29.66 20.36
N GLY A 424 33.77 29.71 19.35
CA GLY A 424 34.10 30.09 17.97
C GLY A 424 34.28 31.60 17.74
N GLY A 425 34.29 32.42 18.81
CA GLY A 425 34.50 33.87 18.73
C GLY A 425 33.28 34.67 18.30
N LEU A 426 32.06 34.09 18.34
CA LEU A 426 30.84 34.80 17.99
C LEU A 426 30.33 35.68 19.15
N ASP A 427 30.50 36.99 19.02
CA ASP A 427 29.91 37.98 19.92
C ASP A 427 28.60 38.54 19.32
N HIS A 428 27.47 37.91 19.67
CA HIS A 428 26.15 38.31 19.18
C HIS A 428 25.11 38.28 20.32
N PRO A 429 24.22 39.28 20.46
CA PRO A 429 23.24 39.36 21.57
C PRO A 429 22.33 38.14 21.67
N ARG A 430 22.05 37.48 20.54
CA ARG A 430 21.21 36.27 20.44
C ARG A 430 21.97 34.94 20.50
N VAL A 431 23.26 34.93 20.85
CA VAL A 431 24.06 33.68 20.86
C VAL A 431 23.48 32.61 21.79
N ALA A 432 22.77 33.00 22.86
CA ALA A 432 22.05 32.07 23.74
C ALA A 432 20.91 31.30 23.04
N CYS A 433 20.40 31.83 21.93
CA CYS A 433 19.39 31.17 21.10
C CYS A 433 20.02 30.14 20.14
N ALA A 434 21.35 30.00 20.08
CA ALA A 434 21.99 29.13 19.10
C ALA A 434 21.67 27.64 19.34
N PHE A 435 21.33 26.94 18.26
CA PHE A 435 21.27 25.48 18.22
C PHE A 435 22.12 24.95 17.07
N LYS A 436 22.68 23.75 17.25
CA LYS A 436 23.39 23.02 16.21
C LYS A 436 22.53 21.90 15.67
N VAL A 437 22.65 21.67 14.37
CA VAL A 437 22.11 20.52 13.67
C VAL A 437 23.29 19.66 13.25
N THR A 438 23.29 18.42 13.72
CA THR A 438 24.26 17.39 13.31
C THR A 438 23.68 16.66 12.12
N ALA A 439 24.43 16.57 11.03
CA ALA A 439 24.03 15.92 9.78
C ALA A 439 25.17 15.04 9.25
N GLU A 440 24.88 14.12 8.33
CA GLU A 440 25.84 13.13 7.79
C GLU A 440 27.21 13.70 7.45
N ASN A 441 27.24 14.84 6.75
CA ASN A 441 28.46 15.43 6.22
C ASN A 441 28.79 16.81 6.82
N ALA A 442 28.06 17.24 7.86
CA ALA A 442 28.22 18.59 8.41
C ALA A 442 27.58 18.80 9.78
N VAL A 443 28.19 19.67 10.58
CA VAL A 443 27.51 20.37 11.68
C VAL A 443 27.21 21.81 11.22
N ARG A 444 25.99 22.29 11.47
CA ARG A 444 25.58 23.66 11.16
C ARG A 444 24.90 24.30 12.36
N ILE A 445 25.28 25.54 12.68
CA ILE A 445 24.72 26.31 13.78
C ILE A 445 23.77 27.37 13.23
N PHE A 446 22.58 27.43 13.82
CA PHE A 446 21.52 28.37 13.51
C PHE A 446 21.12 29.15 14.77
N ILE A 447 20.77 30.42 14.60
CA ILE A 447 20.36 31.34 15.66
C ILE A 447 18.99 31.92 15.29
N PRO A 448 17.89 31.37 15.84
CA PRO A 448 16.53 31.86 15.64
C PRO A 448 16.29 33.17 16.42
N GLY A 449 15.07 33.70 16.34
CA GLY A 449 14.70 34.98 16.94
C GLY A 449 14.63 34.96 18.47
N SER A 450 14.32 33.82 19.07
CA SER A 450 14.11 33.67 20.51
C SER A 450 14.53 32.29 21.05
N LEU A 451 14.65 32.19 22.38
CA LEU A 451 14.87 30.91 23.08
C LEU A 451 13.70 29.94 22.87
N GLN A 452 12.47 30.44 22.81
CA GLN A 452 11.29 29.61 22.56
C GLN A 452 11.33 28.99 21.15
N GLU A 453 11.77 29.76 20.15
CA GLU A 453 11.96 29.24 18.79
C GLU A 453 13.09 28.21 18.75
N ARG A 454 14.22 28.45 19.44
CA ARG A 454 15.32 27.48 19.56
C ARG A 454 14.80 26.14 20.07
N ASP A 455 14.08 26.14 21.17
CA ASP A 455 13.58 24.91 21.80
C ASP A 455 12.54 24.20 20.92
N ALA A 456 11.73 24.97 20.18
CA ALA A 456 10.81 24.41 19.20
C ALA A 456 11.54 23.72 18.03
N TRP A 457 12.58 24.35 17.47
CA TRP A 457 13.41 23.76 16.42
C TRP A 457 14.11 22.48 16.89
N ILE A 458 14.75 22.50 18.07
CA ILE A 458 15.40 21.31 18.62
C ILE A 458 14.40 20.17 18.82
N ARG A 459 13.23 20.47 19.37
CA ARG A 459 12.18 19.48 19.62
C ARG A 459 11.65 18.86 18.34
N ASP A 460 11.37 19.66 17.32
CA ASP A 460 10.78 19.16 16.08
C ASP A 460 11.80 18.38 15.24
N ILE A 461 13.05 18.83 15.17
CA ILE A 461 14.13 18.09 14.51
C ILE A 461 14.36 16.73 15.18
N ASN A 462 14.43 16.69 16.51
CA ASN A 462 14.63 15.44 17.24
C ASN A 462 13.40 14.51 17.14
N ARG A 463 12.19 15.06 17.08
CA ARG A 463 10.97 14.28 16.84
C ARG A 463 10.98 13.61 15.46
N CYS A 464 11.36 14.36 14.42
CA CYS A 464 11.50 13.83 13.05
C CYS A 464 12.53 12.69 13.00
N ARG A 465 13.68 12.88 13.67
CA ARG A 465 14.69 11.82 13.85
C ARG A 465 14.11 10.58 14.52
N ASP A 466 13.42 10.75 15.63
CA ASP A 466 12.89 9.61 16.40
C ASP A 466 11.82 8.85 15.62
N GLN A 467 10.96 9.56 14.88
CA GLN A 467 9.98 8.96 13.97
C GLN A 467 10.66 8.18 12.85
N LYS A 468 11.69 8.75 12.22
CA LYS A 468 12.49 8.05 11.20
C LYS A 468 13.20 6.82 11.77
N LEU A 469 13.76 6.91 12.97
CA LEU A 469 14.43 5.79 13.63
C LEU A 469 13.45 4.66 13.99
N GLU A 470 12.25 4.98 14.45
CA GLU A 470 11.20 3.98 14.71
C GLU A 470 10.64 3.38 13.43
N LEU A 471 10.50 4.17 12.35
CA LEU A 471 10.14 3.68 11.02
C LEU A 471 11.23 2.75 10.48
N ASP A 472 12.51 3.12 10.58
CA ASP A 472 13.65 2.30 10.18
C ASP A 472 13.77 1.04 11.03
N LYS A 473 13.49 1.10 12.33
CA LYS A 473 13.41 -0.10 13.20
C LYS A 473 12.25 -1.00 12.80
N ARG A 474 11.07 -0.43 12.53
CA ARG A 474 9.90 -1.17 12.08
C ARG A 474 10.14 -1.79 10.71
N ASN A 475 10.73 -1.05 9.77
CA ASN A 475 11.15 -1.53 8.47
C ASN A 475 12.25 -2.57 8.61
N ARG A 476 13.19 -2.44 9.56
CA ARG A 476 14.17 -3.49 9.90
C ARG A 476 13.56 -4.71 10.58
N LEU A 477 12.46 -4.57 11.32
CA LEU A 477 11.73 -5.70 11.91
C LEU A 477 10.89 -6.41 10.85
N LEU A 478 10.29 -5.67 9.91
CA LEU A 478 9.62 -6.19 8.71
C LEU A 478 10.63 -6.77 7.70
N SER A 479 11.83 -6.19 7.61
CA SER A 479 12.97 -6.63 6.79
C SER A 479 13.94 -7.53 7.56
N SER A 480 13.66 -7.92 8.81
CA SER A 480 14.46 -8.95 9.51
C SER A 480 14.24 -10.33 8.88
N THR A 481 13.21 -10.42 8.04
CA THR A 481 12.88 -11.46 7.06
C THR A 481 13.36 -11.15 5.64
N ALA A 482 14.15 -10.09 5.41
CA ALA A 482 14.70 -9.79 4.09
C ALA A 482 15.77 -10.84 3.75
N VAL A 483 15.39 -11.67 2.79
CA VAL A 483 16.27 -12.63 2.13
C VAL A 483 17.46 -11.87 1.55
N ARG A 484 18.69 -12.18 1.97
CA ARG A 484 19.89 -11.57 1.39
C ARG A 484 20.38 -12.45 0.24
N PRO A 485 20.17 -12.05 -1.03
CA PRO A 485 20.55 -12.88 -2.15
C PRO A 485 22.06 -13.12 -2.15
N ARG A 486 22.49 -14.38 -2.07
CA ARG A 486 23.89 -14.74 -2.27
C ARG A 486 24.12 -15.08 -3.73
N VAL A 487 25.20 -14.57 -4.29
CA VAL A 487 25.67 -14.94 -5.63
C VAL A 487 26.93 -15.77 -5.49
N ASP A 488 27.14 -16.71 -6.39
CA ASP A 488 28.44 -17.35 -6.55
C ASP A 488 29.43 -16.35 -7.20
N PHE A 489 30.12 -15.58 -6.36
CA PHE A 489 31.07 -14.58 -6.84
C PHE A 489 32.30 -15.21 -7.51
N GLU A 490 32.67 -16.43 -7.14
CA GLU A 490 33.79 -17.12 -7.77
C GLU A 490 33.46 -17.45 -9.22
N ARG A 491 32.27 -18.03 -9.45
CA ARG A 491 31.74 -18.27 -10.79
C ARG A 491 31.49 -16.98 -11.56
N LEU A 492 30.93 -15.95 -10.91
CA LEU A 492 30.65 -14.66 -11.55
C LEU A 492 31.94 -13.97 -12.02
N VAL A 493 32.96 -13.88 -11.17
CA VAL A 493 34.22 -13.21 -11.55
C VAL A 493 34.94 -13.99 -12.66
N GLY A 494 34.96 -15.32 -12.58
CA GLY A 494 35.61 -16.17 -13.59
C GLY A 494 34.85 -16.27 -14.92
N GLY A 495 33.52 -16.14 -14.91
CA GLY A 495 32.64 -16.42 -16.05
C GLY A 495 31.69 -15.28 -16.45
N HIS A 496 31.92 -14.05 -16.00
CA HIS A 496 31.02 -12.92 -16.28
C HIS A 496 30.73 -12.72 -17.78
N ALA A 497 31.71 -12.98 -18.66
CA ALA A 497 31.51 -12.89 -20.11
C ALA A 497 30.50 -13.93 -20.62
N ASP A 498 30.59 -15.16 -20.12
CA ASP A 498 29.65 -16.24 -20.46
C ASP A 498 28.25 -15.90 -19.94
N LEU A 499 28.13 -15.37 -18.72
CA LEU A 499 26.83 -14.95 -18.17
C LEU A 499 26.16 -13.87 -19.03
N VAL A 500 26.92 -12.89 -19.54
CA VAL A 500 26.39 -11.85 -20.41
C VAL A 500 25.83 -12.47 -21.70
N GLN A 501 26.54 -13.44 -22.30
CA GLN A 501 26.03 -14.15 -23.46
C GLN A 501 24.77 -14.94 -23.13
N GLU A 502 24.77 -15.71 -22.03
CA GLU A 502 23.60 -16.47 -21.58
C GLU A 502 22.40 -15.56 -21.29
N MET A 503 22.62 -14.36 -20.75
CA MET A 503 21.56 -13.36 -20.56
C MET A 503 20.96 -12.90 -21.89
N THR A 504 21.79 -12.69 -22.92
CA THR A 504 21.31 -12.34 -24.27
C THR A 504 20.55 -13.47 -24.92
N GLU A 505 21.01 -14.73 -24.76
CA GLU A 505 20.28 -15.92 -25.23
C GLU A 505 18.93 -16.08 -24.53
N ARG A 506 18.89 -15.84 -23.21
CA ARG A 506 17.69 -15.94 -22.38
C ARG A 506 16.73 -14.77 -22.59
N PHE A 507 17.23 -13.59 -22.97
CA PHE A 507 16.41 -12.39 -23.17
C PHE A 507 16.79 -11.68 -24.47
N PRO A 508 16.30 -12.17 -25.63
CA PRO A 508 16.68 -11.64 -26.94
C PRO A 508 16.33 -10.16 -27.17
N ALA A 509 15.36 -9.63 -26.41
CA ALA A 509 14.97 -8.22 -26.45
C ALA A 509 15.84 -7.30 -25.57
N SER A 510 16.76 -7.85 -24.77
CA SER A 510 17.64 -7.07 -23.89
C SER A 510 18.87 -6.54 -24.64
N ASP A 511 19.36 -5.37 -24.23
CA ASP A 511 20.59 -4.78 -24.78
C ASP A 511 21.81 -5.46 -24.14
N GLU A 512 22.63 -6.14 -24.95
CA GLU A 512 23.86 -6.80 -24.49
C GLU A 512 24.81 -5.83 -23.77
N ALA A 513 24.90 -4.57 -24.22
CA ALA A 513 25.75 -3.57 -23.58
C ALA A 513 25.24 -3.23 -22.17
N GLN A 514 23.92 -3.19 -21.99
CA GLN A 514 23.29 -2.98 -20.69
C GLN A 514 23.49 -4.18 -19.77
N ASN A 515 23.32 -5.41 -20.27
CA ASN A 515 23.59 -6.64 -19.51
C ASN A 515 25.06 -6.68 -19.05
N ARG A 516 25.99 -6.37 -19.96
CA ARG A 516 27.43 -6.29 -19.66
C ARG A 516 27.72 -5.28 -18.57
N MET A 517 27.19 -4.06 -18.70
CA MET A 517 27.36 -3.01 -17.69
C MET A 517 26.84 -3.45 -16.32
N GLN A 518 25.67 -4.10 -16.26
CA GLN A 518 25.09 -4.59 -15.00
C GLN A 518 25.97 -5.65 -14.34
N VAL A 519 26.47 -6.62 -15.11
CA VAL A 519 27.34 -7.69 -14.59
C VAL A 519 28.69 -7.13 -14.13
N GLU A 520 29.31 -6.26 -14.92
CA GLU A 520 30.59 -5.63 -14.60
C GLU A 520 30.50 -4.75 -13.35
N GLU A 521 29.40 -4.03 -13.15
CA GLU A 521 29.16 -3.22 -11.96
C GLU A 521 29.14 -4.08 -10.68
N ILE A 522 28.51 -5.26 -10.71
CA ILE A 522 28.50 -6.20 -9.57
C ILE A 522 29.92 -6.71 -9.28
N VAL A 523 30.70 -7.02 -10.32
CA VAL A 523 32.11 -7.46 -10.18
C VAL A 523 32.98 -6.34 -9.57
N GLN A 524 32.76 -5.09 -9.99
CA GLN A 524 33.46 -3.92 -9.42
C GLN A 524 33.08 -3.69 -7.96
N LEU A 525 31.78 -3.74 -7.62
CA LEU A 525 31.31 -3.63 -6.24
C LEU A 525 31.88 -4.74 -5.37
N ARG A 526 31.95 -5.98 -5.87
CA ARG A 526 32.57 -7.10 -5.16
C ARG A 526 34.07 -6.87 -4.94
N SER A 527 34.78 -6.36 -5.93
CA SER A 527 36.20 -6.01 -5.79
C SER A 527 36.40 -4.95 -4.71
N ARG A 528 35.58 -3.89 -4.72
CA ARG A 528 35.58 -2.85 -3.69
C ARG A 528 35.24 -3.39 -2.31
N GLN A 529 34.29 -4.32 -2.23
CA GLN A 529 33.94 -4.98 -0.97
C GLN A 529 35.13 -5.73 -0.36
N LEU A 530 35.87 -6.48 -1.19
CA LEU A 530 37.04 -7.23 -0.73
C LEU A 530 38.16 -6.30 -0.24
N GLU A 531 38.38 -5.17 -0.91
CA GLU A 531 39.31 -4.12 -0.44
C GLU A 531 38.90 -3.58 0.92
N LEU A 532 37.65 -3.13 1.05
CA LEU A 532 37.12 -2.57 2.29
C LEU A 532 37.17 -3.59 3.45
N LEU A 533 36.92 -4.88 3.17
CA LEU A 533 37.04 -5.94 4.17
C LEU A 533 38.49 -6.12 4.65
N ARG A 534 39.46 -6.04 3.74
CA ARG A 534 40.89 -6.09 4.09
C ARG A 534 41.27 -4.87 4.93
N ASP A 535 40.89 -3.68 4.49
CA ASP A 535 41.19 -2.42 5.20
C ASP A 535 40.55 -2.42 6.61
N ALA A 536 39.31 -2.91 6.73
CA ALA A 536 38.64 -3.08 8.02
C ALA A 536 39.39 -4.05 8.94
N GLN A 537 39.90 -5.16 8.41
CA GLN A 537 40.70 -6.13 9.17
C GLN A 537 42.02 -5.51 9.65
N GLU A 538 42.71 -4.76 8.80
CA GLU A 538 43.96 -4.06 9.13
C GLU A 538 43.74 -3.02 10.23
N LEU A 539 42.70 -2.18 10.12
CA LEU A 539 42.37 -1.19 11.16
C LEU A 539 41.93 -1.84 12.47
N ARG A 540 41.18 -2.95 12.42
CA ARG A 540 40.81 -3.71 13.63
C ARG A 540 42.03 -4.31 14.30
N LYS A 541 43.01 -4.78 13.53
CA LYS A 541 44.30 -5.26 14.04
C LYS A 541 45.06 -4.12 14.71
N GLU A 542 45.21 -2.98 14.05
CA GLU A 542 45.88 -1.79 14.60
C GLU A 542 45.20 -1.30 15.89
N ARG A 543 43.87 -1.21 15.90
CA ARG A 543 43.08 -0.87 17.09
C ARG A 543 43.35 -1.82 18.25
N ASN A 544 43.45 -3.13 17.99
CA ASN A 544 43.74 -4.12 19.02
C ASN A 544 45.19 -3.96 19.54
N GLU A 545 46.14 -3.58 18.69
CA GLU A 545 47.52 -3.27 19.09
C GLU A 545 47.61 -1.99 19.93
N VAL A 546 46.92 -0.91 19.52
CA VAL A 546 46.79 0.34 20.28
C VAL A 546 46.10 0.10 21.63
N ALA A 547 45.07 -0.76 21.68
CA ALA A 547 44.40 -1.14 22.92
C ALA A 547 45.32 -1.95 23.85
N LYS A 548 46.21 -2.80 23.32
CA LYS A 548 47.23 -3.51 24.11
C LYS A 548 48.31 -2.54 24.63
N ALA A 549 48.79 -1.64 23.78
CA ALA A 549 49.77 -0.60 24.17
C ALA A 549 49.21 0.35 25.24
N SER A 550 47.91 0.64 25.18
CA SER A 550 47.18 1.43 26.19
C SER A 550 47.09 0.75 27.56
N LYS A 551 47.30 -0.57 27.63
CA LYS A 551 47.32 -1.36 28.88
C LYS A 551 48.74 -1.51 29.47
N GLY A 552 49.70 -0.68 29.08
CA GLY A 552 51.11 -0.75 29.48
C GLY A 552 51.39 -0.86 31.00
N ALA A 553 52.62 -1.29 31.34
CA ALA A 553 53.10 -1.72 32.66
C ALA A 553 52.44 -1.04 33.88
N LYS A 554 52.02 -1.88 34.85
CA LYS A 554 51.31 -1.53 36.11
C LYS A 554 51.50 -0.07 36.55
N GLY A 555 50.49 0.76 36.30
CA GLY A 555 50.30 2.05 36.98
C GLY A 555 50.55 3.33 36.18
N LYS A 556 50.90 3.29 34.88
CA LYS A 556 51.00 4.51 34.05
C LYS A 556 49.76 4.70 33.16
N PRO A 557 49.14 5.91 33.13
CA PRO A 557 48.06 6.20 32.20
C PRO A 557 48.55 6.20 30.74
N PRO A 558 47.70 5.82 29.77
CA PRO A 558 48.05 5.84 28.34
C PRO A 558 48.42 7.25 27.87
N SER A 559 49.33 7.35 26.90
CA SER A 559 49.77 8.65 26.37
C SER A 559 48.62 9.34 25.62
N LYS A 560 48.67 10.68 25.53
CA LYS A 560 47.69 11.46 24.76
C LYS A 560 47.63 11.02 23.29
N GLU A 561 48.77 10.64 22.71
CA GLU A 561 48.87 10.13 21.33
C GLU A 561 48.15 8.79 21.18
N THR A 562 48.29 7.86 22.14
CA THR A 562 47.61 6.57 22.09
C THR A 562 46.09 6.72 22.21
N ILE A 563 45.62 7.65 23.05
CA ILE A 563 44.19 7.97 23.19
C ILE A 563 43.66 8.60 21.88
N GLN A 564 44.42 9.51 21.28
CA GLN A 564 44.05 10.18 20.04
C GLN A 564 43.96 9.20 18.86
N ARG A 565 44.99 8.36 18.65
CA ARG A 565 44.96 7.32 17.60
C ARG A 565 43.84 6.32 17.82
N GLY A 566 43.53 5.96 19.06
CA GLY A 566 42.39 5.10 19.38
C GLY A 566 41.03 5.71 19.02
N ARG A 567 40.87 7.04 19.09
CA ARG A 567 39.66 7.74 18.62
C ARG A 567 39.60 7.80 17.09
N GLU A 568 40.70 8.14 16.44
CA GLU A 568 40.81 8.16 14.97
C GLU A 568 40.50 6.79 14.37
N LEU A 569 41.09 5.72 14.90
CA LEU A 569 40.80 4.35 14.47
C LEU A 569 39.33 3.97 14.64
N LYS A 570 38.66 4.48 15.69
CA LYS A 570 37.23 4.23 15.89
C LYS A 570 36.39 4.93 14.81
N GLU A 571 36.76 6.15 14.43
CA GLU A 571 36.09 6.92 13.38
C GLU A 571 36.36 6.34 11.98
N GLU A 572 37.59 5.91 11.71
CA GLU A 572 38.00 5.23 10.46
C GLU A 572 37.26 3.89 10.29
N ILE A 573 37.20 3.06 11.35
CA ILE A 573 36.45 1.80 11.33
C ILE A 573 34.95 2.05 11.09
N ALA A 574 34.35 3.03 11.79
CA ALA A 574 32.94 3.34 11.62
C ALA A 574 32.61 3.80 10.19
N ARG A 575 33.53 4.53 9.55
CA ARG A 575 33.40 4.94 8.14
C ARG A 575 33.45 3.75 7.21
N ILE A 576 34.47 2.89 7.32
CA ILE A 576 34.62 1.70 6.47
C ILE A 576 33.47 0.72 6.68
N GLU A 577 32.96 0.57 7.90
CA GLU A 577 31.76 -0.23 8.16
C GLU A 577 30.52 0.34 7.47
N GLY A 578 30.38 1.68 7.42
CA GLY A 578 29.35 2.35 6.63
C GLY A 578 29.49 2.12 5.12
N ASP A 579 30.70 2.26 4.58
CA ASP A 579 31.00 2.01 3.16
C ASP A 579 30.75 0.53 2.79
N LEU A 580 31.10 -0.40 3.67
CA LEU A 580 30.83 -1.83 3.49
C LEU A 580 29.33 -2.13 3.42
N ASP A 581 28.53 -1.51 4.29
CA ASP A 581 27.09 -1.66 4.28
C ASP A 581 26.47 -1.08 3.00
N GLU A 582 26.98 0.04 2.49
CA GLU A 582 26.54 0.63 1.22
C GLU A 582 26.88 -0.26 0.02
N VAL A 583 28.13 -0.72 -0.08
CA VAL A 583 28.58 -1.62 -1.15
C VAL A 583 27.80 -2.94 -1.11
N GLN A 584 27.57 -3.50 0.09
CA GLN A 584 26.76 -4.72 0.24
C GLN A 584 25.33 -4.52 -0.24
N ARG A 585 24.68 -3.38 0.09
CA ARG A 585 23.33 -3.07 -0.42
C ARG A 585 23.31 -2.97 -1.94
N GLY A 586 24.31 -2.30 -2.53
CA GLY A 586 24.42 -2.19 -3.99
C GLY A 586 24.60 -3.54 -4.67
N ILE A 587 25.34 -4.46 -4.05
CA ILE A 587 25.47 -5.84 -4.51
C ILE A 587 24.12 -6.57 -4.41
N ASP A 588 23.47 -6.52 -3.25
CA ASP A 588 22.23 -7.27 -2.99
C ASP A 588 21.11 -6.87 -3.98
N ASP A 589 20.94 -5.57 -4.21
CA ASP A 589 19.96 -4.98 -5.12
C ASP A 589 20.16 -5.47 -6.56
N LYS A 590 21.40 -5.42 -7.07
CA LYS A 590 21.72 -5.81 -8.45
C LYS A 590 21.76 -7.31 -8.65
N ALA A 591 22.25 -8.05 -7.64
CA ALA A 591 22.33 -9.51 -7.64
C ALA A 591 20.95 -10.18 -7.76
N LEU A 592 19.92 -9.55 -7.21
CA LEU A 592 18.56 -10.06 -7.23
C LEU A 592 18.03 -10.21 -8.67
N HIS A 593 18.48 -9.34 -9.58
CA HIS A 593 18.09 -9.30 -10.99
C HIS A 593 18.90 -10.21 -11.92
N LEU A 594 20.00 -10.81 -11.44
CA LEU A 594 20.76 -11.77 -12.24
C LEU A 594 19.96 -13.07 -12.40
N PRO A 595 19.82 -13.62 -13.62
CA PRO A 595 19.21 -14.93 -13.83
C PRO A 595 20.13 -16.05 -13.35
N ASN A 596 19.62 -17.28 -13.37
CA ASN A 596 20.43 -18.46 -13.21
C ASN A 596 21.28 -18.72 -14.47
N TRP A 597 22.38 -19.43 -14.27
CA TRP A 597 23.19 -19.95 -15.35
C TRP A 597 22.42 -21.01 -16.14
N LEU A 598 22.66 -21.09 -17.44
CA LEU A 598 22.10 -22.12 -18.31
C LEU A 598 22.80 -23.46 -18.07
N ASP A 599 22.05 -24.55 -18.20
CA ASP A 599 22.63 -25.87 -18.39
C ASP A 599 23.29 -25.92 -19.78
N ALA A 600 24.56 -26.30 -19.81
CA ALA A 600 25.34 -26.41 -21.04
C ALA A 600 24.85 -27.53 -21.97
N SER A 601 24.11 -28.50 -21.44
CA SER A 601 23.52 -29.61 -22.19
C SER A 601 22.11 -29.33 -22.73
N GLY A 602 21.49 -28.20 -22.34
CA GLY A 602 20.18 -27.79 -22.83
C GLY A 602 20.23 -27.28 -24.27
N PRO A 603 19.09 -27.33 -25.00
CA PRO A 603 19.04 -26.90 -26.40
C PRO A 603 19.25 -25.38 -26.51
N ARG A 604 19.76 -24.94 -27.67
CA ARG A 604 19.82 -23.53 -28.08
C ARG A 604 19.01 -23.33 -29.35
N ARG A 605 18.56 -22.10 -29.65
CA ARG A 605 17.81 -21.84 -30.89
C ARG A 605 18.61 -22.35 -32.10
N GLY A 606 17.93 -23.11 -32.96
CA GLY A 606 18.55 -23.80 -34.11
C GLY A 606 18.98 -25.25 -33.83
N THR A 607 18.87 -25.73 -32.58
CA THR A 607 18.98 -27.18 -32.28
C THR A 607 17.74 -27.90 -32.82
N THR A 608 17.89 -29.01 -33.54
CA THR A 608 16.75 -29.76 -34.10
C THR A 608 16.53 -31.11 -33.41
N ALA A 609 15.30 -31.63 -33.50
CA ALA A 609 14.91 -32.94 -32.97
C ALA A 609 15.53 -34.13 -33.75
N ALA A 610 16.31 -33.89 -34.81
CA ALA A 610 16.94 -34.95 -35.60
C ALA A 610 17.76 -35.94 -34.75
N ALA A 611 18.34 -35.48 -33.64
CA ALA A 611 19.12 -36.31 -32.72
C ALA A 611 18.26 -37.27 -31.86
N THR A 612 16.96 -37.03 -31.72
CA THR A 612 16.03 -37.84 -30.90
C THR A 612 15.24 -38.86 -31.71
N GLY A 613 15.27 -38.78 -33.05
CA GLY A 613 14.49 -39.66 -33.93
C GLY A 613 12.99 -39.39 -33.92
N LEU A 614 12.56 -38.28 -33.29
CA LEU A 614 11.18 -37.81 -33.27
C LEU A 614 10.91 -36.86 -34.45
N PRO A 615 9.64 -36.67 -34.86
CA PRO A 615 9.29 -35.79 -35.97
C PRO A 615 9.85 -34.37 -35.77
N GLU A 616 10.45 -33.81 -36.82
CA GLU A 616 10.87 -32.40 -36.85
C GLU A 616 9.62 -31.50 -36.97
N GLU A 617 8.95 -31.25 -35.85
CA GLU A 617 7.97 -30.18 -35.73
C GLU A 617 8.61 -28.97 -35.07
N ASP A 618 8.48 -27.80 -35.71
CA ASP A 618 8.87 -26.54 -35.09
C ASP A 618 7.84 -26.20 -33.99
N ASN A 619 8.20 -26.47 -32.73
CA ASN A 619 7.40 -26.12 -31.57
C ASN A 619 7.53 -24.62 -31.19
N GLY A 620 8.45 -23.86 -31.82
CA GLY A 620 8.70 -22.44 -31.55
C GLY A 620 9.36 -22.13 -30.19
N GLU A 621 9.12 -22.97 -29.19
CA GLU A 621 9.47 -22.77 -27.77
C GLU A 621 10.59 -23.73 -27.28
N GLY A 622 10.86 -24.83 -28.01
CA GLY A 622 11.84 -25.83 -27.60
C GLY A 622 11.96 -27.02 -28.56
N VAL A 623 12.62 -28.09 -28.12
CA VAL A 623 12.85 -29.33 -28.87
C VAL A 623 12.06 -30.48 -28.26
N VAL A 624 11.28 -31.22 -29.05
CA VAL A 624 10.59 -32.43 -28.56
C VAL A 624 11.60 -33.54 -28.30
N VAL A 625 11.63 -34.04 -27.06
CA VAL A 625 12.60 -35.05 -26.61
C VAL A 625 11.98 -36.39 -26.28
N ARG A 626 10.69 -36.43 -25.92
CA ARG A 626 9.92 -37.66 -25.63
C ARG A 626 8.47 -37.44 -26.06
N GLN A 627 7.75 -38.52 -26.37
CA GLN A 627 6.32 -38.48 -26.69
C GLN A 627 5.64 -39.79 -26.31
N ALA A 628 4.33 -39.74 -26.12
CA ALA A 628 3.51 -40.91 -25.86
C ALA A 628 3.60 -41.93 -27.02
N GLU A 629 3.65 -43.22 -26.67
CA GLU A 629 3.59 -44.31 -27.65
C GLU A 629 2.16 -44.56 -28.18
N THR A 630 1.15 -44.07 -27.45
CA THR A 630 -0.25 -44.17 -27.85
C THR A 630 -0.49 -43.34 -29.11
N PRO A 631 -1.31 -43.82 -30.06
CA PRO A 631 -1.65 -43.01 -31.23
C PRO A 631 -2.47 -41.78 -30.82
N LEU A 632 -2.40 -40.72 -31.63
CA LEU A 632 -3.29 -39.56 -31.48
C LEU A 632 -4.76 -40.01 -31.47
N PRO A 633 -5.60 -39.43 -30.60
CA PRO A 633 -7.01 -39.82 -30.51
C PRO A 633 -7.74 -39.52 -31.81
N THR A 634 -8.61 -40.43 -32.25
CA THR A 634 -9.43 -40.29 -33.45
C THR A 634 -10.91 -40.44 -33.10
N TYR A 635 -11.75 -39.62 -33.73
CA TYR A 635 -13.19 -39.54 -33.45
C TYR A 635 -13.98 -39.79 -34.74
N ASN A 636 -15.03 -40.60 -34.64
CA ASN A 636 -15.97 -40.88 -35.73
C ASN A 636 -17.28 -40.08 -35.61
N PHE A 637 -17.24 -38.99 -34.83
CA PHE A 637 -18.33 -38.04 -34.60
C PHE A 637 -17.75 -36.63 -34.47
N ASP A 638 -18.60 -35.61 -34.56
CA ASP A 638 -18.20 -34.22 -34.40
C ASP A 638 -17.86 -33.94 -32.93
N ILE A 639 -16.60 -33.60 -32.66
CA ILE A 639 -16.14 -33.29 -31.31
C ILE A 639 -16.64 -31.93 -30.83
N GLN A 640 -16.91 -31.84 -29.54
CA GLN A 640 -17.23 -30.60 -28.82
C GLN A 640 -15.99 -30.09 -28.07
N ASP A 641 -15.88 -28.77 -27.93
CA ASP A 641 -14.87 -28.17 -27.07
C ASP A 641 -15.24 -28.28 -25.59
N HIS A 642 -14.25 -28.16 -24.71
CA HIS A 642 -14.46 -28.24 -23.26
C HIS A 642 -15.43 -27.18 -22.70
N MET A 643 -15.62 -26.04 -23.38
CA MET A 643 -16.57 -25.03 -22.93
C MET A 643 -18.00 -25.49 -23.17
N THR A 644 -18.27 -26.02 -24.36
CA THR A 644 -19.55 -26.59 -24.77
C THR A 644 -19.91 -27.78 -23.89
N LEU A 645 -18.95 -28.70 -23.67
CA LEU A 645 -19.13 -29.85 -22.76
C LEU A 645 -19.33 -29.39 -21.30
N GLY A 646 -18.55 -28.41 -20.85
CA GLY A 646 -18.65 -27.87 -19.50
C GLY A 646 -20.02 -27.26 -19.20
N GLU A 647 -20.59 -26.53 -20.16
CA GLU A 647 -21.94 -25.95 -20.06
C GLU A 647 -23.04 -27.02 -20.21
N SER A 648 -22.92 -27.94 -21.17
CA SER A 648 -23.96 -28.95 -21.46
C SER A 648 -24.12 -29.98 -20.33
N LEU A 649 -23.03 -30.28 -19.62
CA LEU A 649 -23.02 -31.16 -18.46
C LEU A 649 -23.34 -30.43 -17.14
N ASP A 650 -23.52 -29.10 -17.16
CA ASP A 650 -23.70 -28.25 -15.97
C ASP A 650 -22.56 -28.42 -14.94
N ILE A 651 -21.32 -28.52 -15.41
CA ILE A 651 -20.12 -28.71 -14.57
C ILE A 651 -19.20 -27.48 -14.53
N VAL A 652 -19.32 -26.56 -15.49
CA VAL A 652 -18.59 -25.28 -15.50
C VAL A 652 -19.53 -24.12 -15.82
N ASP A 653 -19.39 -23.03 -15.06
CA ASP A 653 -20.04 -21.75 -15.33
C ASP A 653 -19.01 -20.68 -15.68
N PHE A 654 -19.03 -20.29 -16.94
CA PHE A 654 -18.17 -19.24 -17.50
C PHE A 654 -18.78 -17.85 -17.42
N LYS A 655 -20.06 -17.70 -17.05
CA LYS A 655 -20.83 -16.45 -17.17
C LYS A 655 -21.00 -15.76 -15.82
N ALA A 656 -21.45 -16.47 -14.80
CA ALA A 656 -21.72 -15.86 -13.49
C ALA A 656 -20.47 -15.25 -12.81
N PRO A 657 -19.29 -15.91 -12.83
CA PRO A 657 -18.09 -15.38 -12.16
C PRO A 657 -17.54 -14.11 -12.80
N VAL A 658 -17.85 -13.86 -14.09
CA VAL A 658 -17.48 -12.62 -14.76
C VAL A 658 -18.13 -11.42 -14.10
N LEU A 659 -19.36 -11.58 -13.60
CA LEU A 659 -20.10 -10.51 -12.90
C LEU A 659 -19.56 -10.23 -11.49
N THR A 660 -18.93 -11.22 -10.84
CA THR A 660 -18.45 -11.09 -9.45
C THR A 660 -16.96 -10.78 -9.35
N SER A 661 -16.15 -11.31 -10.28
CA SER A 661 -14.68 -11.36 -10.18
C SER A 661 -13.97 -10.85 -11.45
N GLY A 662 -14.71 -10.63 -12.54
CA GLY A 662 -14.16 -10.20 -13.83
C GLY A 662 -13.86 -11.35 -14.80
N PRO A 663 -13.36 -11.05 -16.01
CA PRO A 663 -13.09 -12.07 -17.02
C PRO A 663 -12.03 -13.07 -16.56
N ARG A 664 -12.03 -14.28 -17.14
CA ARG A 664 -11.08 -15.39 -16.83
C ARG A 664 -11.14 -15.90 -15.38
N PHE A 665 -12.23 -15.63 -14.68
CA PHE A 665 -12.68 -16.41 -13.54
C PHE A 665 -13.80 -17.35 -13.98
N VAL A 666 -13.84 -18.56 -13.41
CA VAL A 666 -14.82 -19.60 -13.71
C VAL A 666 -15.26 -20.26 -12.41
N SER A 667 -16.46 -20.84 -12.40
CA SER A 667 -16.94 -21.65 -11.29
C SER A 667 -17.14 -23.08 -11.77
N LEU A 668 -16.47 -24.03 -11.12
CA LEU A 668 -16.82 -25.44 -11.26
C LEU A 668 -18.06 -25.72 -10.41
N LYS A 669 -18.99 -26.51 -10.94
CA LYS A 669 -20.25 -26.89 -10.29
C LYS A 669 -20.40 -28.40 -10.29
N ASN A 670 -21.23 -28.90 -9.39
CA ASN A 670 -21.69 -30.29 -9.40
C ASN A 670 -20.52 -31.30 -9.53
N GLU A 671 -20.61 -32.22 -10.49
CA GLU A 671 -19.58 -33.22 -10.78
C GLU A 671 -18.24 -32.57 -11.20
N GLY A 672 -18.23 -31.37 -11.80
CA GLY A 672 -17.00 -30.62 -12.10
C GLY A 672 -16.27 -30.16 -10.84
N ALA A 673 -17.00 -29.68 -9.84
CA ALA A 673 -16.42 -29.31 -8.55
C ALA A 673 -15.86 -30.53 -7.81
N LEU A 674 -16.59 -31.66 -7.86
CA LEU A 674 -16.10 -32.93 -7.31
C LEU A 674 -14.88 -33.45 -8.08
N LEU A 675 -14.80 -33.22 -9.39
CA LEU A 675 -13.72 -33.72 -10.23
C LEU A 675 -12.40 -33.03 -9.89
N GLU A 676 -12.42 -31.72 -9.65
CA GLU A 676 -11.24 -31.00 -9.17
C GLU A 676 -10.72 -31.57 -7.84
N LEU A 677 -11.61 -31.82 -6.88
CA LEU A 677 -11.24 -32.41 -5.59
C LEU A 677 -10.70 -33.84 -5.73
N ALA A 678 -11.32 -34.65 -6.59
CA ALA A 678 -10.91 -36.03 -6.83
C ALA A 678 -9.54 -36.10 -7.52
N LEU A 679 -9.30 -35.23 -8.50
CA LEU A 679 -8.01 -35.10 -9.17
C LEU A 679 -6.90 -34.70 -8.18
N ALA A 680 -7.16 -33.70 -7.33
CA ALA A 680 -6.23 -33.27 -6.29
C ALA A 680 -5.93 -34.39 -5.28
N GLN A 681 -6.96 -35.10 -4.82
CA GLN A 681 -6.80 -36.20 -3.88
C GLN A 681 -6.05 -37.38 -4.49
N TRP A 682 -6.36 -37.74 -5.74
CA TRP A 682 -5.68 -38.80 -6.48
C TRP A 682 -4.20 -38.50 -6.61
N ILE A 683 -3.82 -37.32 -7.12
CA ILE A 683 -2.43 -37.02 -7.39
C ILE A 683 -1.58 -36.91 -6.11
N LEU A 684 -2.09 -36.24 -5.08
CA LEU A 684 -1.39 -36.16 -3.78
C LEU A 684 -1.26 -37.55 -3.14
N GLY A 685 -2.31 -38.38 -3.25
CA GLY A 685 -2.30 -39.75 -2.76
C GLY A 685 -1.29 -40.64 -3.48
N LYS A 686 -1.13 -40.46 -4.79
CA LYS A 686 -0.11 -41.15 -5.61
C LYS A 686 1.30 -40.72 -5.21
N LEU A 687 1.57 -39.41 -5.25
CA LEU A 687 2.87 -38.84 -4.88
C LEU A 687 3.31 -39.28 -3.48
N HIS A 688 2.38 -39.32 -2.53
CA HIS A 688 2.67 -39.73 -1.16
C HIS A 688 2.93 -41.23 -1.01
N ARG A 689 2.00 -42.07 -1.45
CA ARG A 689 2.02 -43.52 -1.16
C ARG A 689 2.99 -44.30 -2.04
N GLU A 690 3.14 -43.89 -3.29
CA GLU A 690 3.94 -44.63 -4.28
C GLU A 690 5.32 -44.02 -4.48
N LEU A 691 5.47 -42.70 -4.32
CA LEU A 691 6.67 -41.98 -4.73
C LEU A 691 7.42 -41.30 -3.58
N GLY A 692 6.89 -41.38 -2.34
CA GLY A 692 7.56 -40.93 -1.12
C GLY A 692 7.58 -39.41 -0.91
N PHE A 693 6.70 -38.66 -1.58
CA PHE A 693 6.57 -37.23 -1.36
C PHE A 693 5.81 -36.94 -0.06
N SER A 694 6.16 -35.83 0.60
CA SER A 694 5.43 -35.33 1.75
C SER A 694 4.35 -34.32 1.31
N PRO A 695 3.05 -34.67 1.36
CA PRO A 695 1.99 -33.76 0.95
C PRO A 695 1.89 -32.57 1.91
N THR A 696 1.73 -31.38 1.35
CA THR A 696 1.72 -30.10 2.08
C THR A 696 0.64 -29.19 1.50
N LEU A 697 -0.21 -28.63 2.36
CA LEU A 697 -1.07 -27.51 1.99
C LEU A 697 -0.33 -26.22 2.34
N THR A 698 -0.08 -25.37 1.34
CA THR A 698 0.69 -24.14 1.54
C THR A 698 -0.24 -22.94 1.76
N PRO A 699 0.22 -21.90 2.48
CA PRO A 699 -0.45 -20.60 2.42
C PRO A 699 -0.47 -20.06 0.99
N ASP A 700 -1.60 -19.50 0.56
CA ASP A 700 -1.74 -18.84 -0.75
C ASP A 700 -1.11 -17.42 -0.75
N LEU A 701 -0.91 -16.83 0.44
CA LEU A 701 -0.22 -15.56 0.65
C LEU A 701 1.21 -15.79 1.10
N VAL A 702 2.16 -15.15 0.41
CA VAL A 702 3.60 -15.25 0.69
C VAL A 702 4.21 -13.87 0.85
N ASN A 703 5.35 -13.81 1.55
CA ASN A 703 6.11 -12.57 1.65
C ASN A 703 6.71 -12.23 0.28
N ARG A 704 6.65 -10.95 -0.09
CA ARG A 704 7.23 -10.44 -1.35
C ARG A 704 8.71 -10.80 -1.48
N SER A 705 9.49 -10.69 -0.41
CA SER A 705 10.92 -11.04 -0.41
C SER A 705 11.19 -12.51 -0.73
N VAL A 706 10.28 -13.43 -0.34
CA VAL A 706 10.40 -14.85 -0.66
C VAL A 706 10.06 -15.09 -2.13
N LEU A 707 9.03 -14.42 -2.65
CA LEU A 707 8.66 -14.48 -4.06
C LEU A 707 9.79 -13.95 -4.96
N GLU A 708 10.40 -12.83 -4.60
CA GLU A 708 11.55 -12.25 -5.31
C GLU A 708 12.78 -13.17 -5.25
N ALA A 709 13.03 -13.79 -4.10
CA ALA A 709 14.10 -14.76 -3.91
C ALA A 709 13.92 -16.04 -4.75
N CYS A 710 12.68 -16.42 -5.05
CA CYS A 710 12.39 -17.54 -5.95
C CYS A 710 12.52 -17.17 -7.44
N GLY A 711 12.70 -15.88 -7.77
CA GLY A 711 12.95 -15.40 -9.13
C GLY A 711 11.74 -14.75 -9.83
N PHE A 712 10.61 -14.57 -9.14
CA PHE A 712 9.35 -14.02 -9.69
C PHE A 712 9.28 -12.48 -9.66
N GLN A 713 10.34 -11.80 -10.09
CA GLN A 713 10.36 -10.34 -10.13
C GLN A 713 9.71 -9.81 -11.42
N PRO A 714 8.89 -8.73 -11.35
CA PRO A 714 8.45 -8.01 -12.55
C PRO A 714 9.66 -7.40 -13.24
N ARG A 715 9.77 -7.57 -14.56
CA ARG A 715 10.84 -6.95 -15.38
C ARG A 715 10.36 -5.69 -16.10
N ASP A 716 9.06 -5.58 -16.25
CA ASP A 716 8.31 -4.48 -16.84
C ASP A 716 7.26 -3.95 -15.84
N ASP A 717 6.55 -2.88 -16.20
CA ASP A 717 5.47 -2.32 -15.38
C ASP A 717 4.27 -3.28 -15.21
N SER A 718 4.26 -4.43 -15.89
CA SER A 718 3.17 -5.42 -15.88
C SER A 718 3.49 -6.63 -14.98
N SER A 719 3.27 -6.47 -13.68
CA SER A 719 3.41 -7.57 -12.74
C SER A 719 2.37 -8.67 -12.98
N HIS A 720 2.83 -9.93 -13.15
CA HIS A 720 1.96 -11.11 -13.12
C HIS A 720 1.47 -11.48 -11.71
N VAL A 721 1.89 -10.74 -10.68
CA VAL A 721 1.65 -11.04 -9.26
C VAL A 721 0.58 -10.11 -8.69
N TYR A 722 -0.39 -10.69 -7.99
CA TYR A 722 -1.33 -9.90 -7.19
C TYR A 722 -0.73 -9.54 -5.83
N HIS A 723 -0.68 -8.24 -5.52
CA HIS A 723 -0.13 -7.72 -4.27
C HIS A 723 -1.23 -7.41 -3.25
N VAL A 724 -0.97 -7.72 -1.98
CA VAL A 724 -1.88 -7.42 -0.87
C VAL A 724 -1.34 -6.25 -0.06
N TYR A 725 -2.05 -5.13 -0.14
CA TYR A 725 -1.70 -3.91 0.57
C TYR A 725 -2.46 -3.84 1.90
N ASN A 726 -1.74 -3.84 3.01
CA ASN A 726 -2.31 -3.52 4.31
C ASN A 726 -2.51 -2.00 4.43
N GLN A 727 -3.56 -1.58 5.15
CA GLN A 727 -3.94 -0.18 5.33
C GLN A 727 -3.03 0.56 6.32
N THR A 728 -1.72 0.58 6.07
CA THR A 728 -0.79 1.48 6.76
C THR A 728 -0.41 2.64 5.83
N PRO A 729 -0.11 3.84 6.37
CA PRO A 729 0.12 5.07 5.58
C PRO A 729 1.18 4.95 4.47
N ASP A 730 2.14 4.03 4.62
CA ASP A 730 3.15 3.71 3.60
C ASP A 730 2.62 2.68 2.59
N HIS A 731 1.81 3.15 1.63
CA HIS A 731 1.19 2.34 0.57
C HIS A 731 2.14 1.82 -0.52
N LYS A 732 3.46 1.77 -0.29
CA LYS A 732 4.42 1.34 -1.34
C LYS A 732 4.97 -0.07 -1.17
N ASP A 733 4.90 -0.64 0.03
CA ASP A 733 5.43 -1.98 0.27
C ASP A 733 4.30 -2.94 0.69
N ALA A 734 3.62 -3.51 -0.31
CA ALA A 734 2.88 -4.74 -0.08
C ALA A 734 3.88 -5.82 0.35
N ASN A 735 3.93 -6.11 1.65
CA ASN A 735 4.78 -7.17 2.18
C ASN A 735 4.26 -8.55 1.80
N LEU A 736 2.97 -8.68 1.48
CA LEU A 736 2.34 -9.94 1.07
C LEU A 736 1.87 -9.87 -0.37
N CYS A 737 1.97 -11.00 -1.07
CA CYS A 737 1.42 -11.21 -2.40
C CYS A 737 0.76 -12.59 -2.48
N LEU A 738 -0.18 -12.74 -3.41
CA LEU A 738 -0.75 -14.04 -3.74
C LEU A 738 0.25 -14.80 -4.62
N ALA A 739 0.52 -16.04 -4.25
CA ALA A 739 1.46 -16.87 -4.98
C ALA A 739 0.85 -17.39 -6.30
N GLY A 740 1.62 -17.33 -7.38
CA GLY A 740 1.25 -17.93 -8.68
C GLY A 740 1.51 -19.44 -8.78
N THR A 741 2.04 -20.03 -7.70
CA THR A 741 2.43 -21.45 -7.54
C THR A 741 2.77 -21.74 -6.08
N SER A 742 2.49 -22.94 -5.58
CA SER A 742 2.91 -23.38 -4.24
C SER A 742 4.44 -23.52 -4.10
N GLU A 743 5.18 -23.56 -5.21
CA GLU A 743 6.65 -23.52 -5.27
C GLU A 743 7.24 -22.45 -4.33
N VAL A 744 6.71 -21.22 -4.37
CA VAL A 744 7.24 -20.10 -3.59
C VAL A 744 7.13 -20.37 -2.09
N ALA A 745 5.99 -20.90 -1.65
CA ALA A 745 5.76 -21.24 -0.25
C ALA A 745 6.58 -22.46 0.18
N LEU A 746 6.73 -23.48 -0.69
CA LEU A 746 7.54 -24.67 -0.43
C LEU A 746 9.03 -24.33 -0.31
N ALA A 747 9.57 -23.56 -1.25
CA ALA A 747 10.94 -23.04 -1.19
C ALA A 747 11.17 -22.21 0.08
N GLY A 748 10.27 -21.25 0.34
CA GLY A 748 10.32 -20.40 1.53
C GLY A 748 10.21 -21.16 2.86
N SER A 749 9.54 -22.31 2.89
CA SER A 749 9.39 -23.14 4.10
C SER A 749 10.71 -23.74 4.62
N ARG A 750 11.79 -23.65 3.82
CA ARG A 750 13.13 -24.12 4.17
C ARG A 750 14.16 -22.98 4.23
N MET A 751 13.72 -21.73 4.18
CA MET A 751 14.58 -20.56 4.28
C MET A 751 15.48 -20.61 5.53
N GLY A 752 16.79 -20.44 5.34
CA GLY A 752 17.80 -20.52 6.38
C GLY A 752 18.10 -21.93 6.92
N LYS A 753 17.51 -22.99 6.36
CA LYS A 753 17.73 -24.37 6.81
C LYS A 753 19.13 -24.86 6.46
N LEU A 754 19.70 -25.61 7.39
CA LEU A 754 20.94 -26.38 7.20
C LEU A 754 20.63 -27.88 7.27
N TYR A 755 20.69 -28.56 6.13
CA TYR A 755 20.56 -30.01 6.03
C TYR A 755 21.84 -30.68 6.51
N ARG A 756 21.70 -31.66 7.40
CA ARG A 756 22.78 -32.56 7.84
C ARG A 756 22.53 -34.02 7.45
N SER A 757 21.31 -34.31 7.00
CA SER A 757 20.80 -35.60 6.54
C SER A 757 19.39 -35.36 5.98
N GLY A 758 18.81 -36.37 5.32
CA GLY A 758 17.44 -36.33 4.83
C GLY A 758 17.26 -35.68 3.46
N LEU A 759 18.35 -35.47 2.72
CA LEU A 759 18.30 -35.20 1.28
C LEU A 759 18.32 -36.53 0.51
N PRO A 760 17.66 -36.61 -0.66
CA PRO A 760 16.75 -35.61 -1.21
C PRO A 760 15.42 -35.53 -0.42
N GLU A 761 14.99 -34.31 -0.08
CA GLU A 761 13.67 -34.05 0.52
C GLU A 761 12.66 -33.71 -0.58
N ARG A 762 11.57 -34.48 -0.68
CA ARG A 762 10.53 -34.33 -1.71
C ARG A 762 9.19 -33.94 -1.10
N LEU A 763 8.64 -32.81 -1.55
CA LEU A 763 7.39 -32.22 -1.07
C LEU A 763 6.35 -32.16 -2.19
N ALA A 764 5.09 -32.44 -1.88
CA ALA A 764 3.97 -32.31 -2.81
C ALA A 764 3.01 -31.22 -2.32
N GLY A 765 3.04 -30.03 -2.93
CA GLY A 765 2.23 -28.89 -2.52
C GLY A 765 0.92 -28.77 -3.29
N PHE A 766 -0.22 -28.63 -2.61
CA PHE A 766 -1.48 -28.23 -3.26
C PHE A 766 -1.92 -26.85 -2.77
N SER A 767 -2.24 -25.95 -3.71
CA SER A 767 -2.66 -24.59 -3.41
C SER A 767 -3.53 -23.99 -4.52
N HIS A 768 -4.17 -22.87 -4.22
CA HIS A 768 -4.71 -22.01 -5.26
C HIS A 768 -3.57 -21.13 -5.80
N CYS A 769 -3.53 -20.95 -7.11
CA CYS A 769 -2.52 -20.19 -7.83
C CYS A 769 -3.18 -18.95 -8.43
N PHE A 770 -2.57 -17.78 -8.22
CA PHE A 770 -3.10 -16.50 -8.69
C PHE A 770 -2.13 -15.83 -9.66
N ARG A 771 -2.57 -15.55 -10.89
CA ARG A 771 -1.76 -14.92 -11.94
C ARG A 771 -2.54 -13.79 -12.62
N ALA A 772 -1.94 -12.61 -12.72
CA ALA A 772 -2.61 -11.45 -13.33
C ALA A 772 -2.73 -11.58 -14.86
N GLU A 773 -1.95 -12.47 -15.50
CA GLU A 773 -2.05 -12.81 -16.94
C GLU A 773 -2.09 -11.57 -17.88
N ALA A 774 -1.41 -10.50 -17.48
CA ALA A 774 -1.21 -9.30 -18.29
C ALA A 774 -0.53 -9.69 -19.62
N GLY A 775 -1.17 -9.38 -20.76
CA GLY A 775 -0.63 -9.66 -22.09
C GLY A 775 -1.16 -10.90 -22.81
N GLY A 776 -1.86 -11.83 -22.14
CA GLY A 776 -2.31 -13.10 -22.75
C GLY A 776 -3.63 -13.04 -23.56
N GLY A 777 -3.85 -12.02 -24.40
CA GLY A 777 -5.08 -11.87 -25.19
C GLY A 777 -5.11 -12.76 -26.45
N GLY A 778 -6.13 -13.62 -26.62
CA GLY A 778 -6.28 -14.41 -27.84
C GLY A 778 -7.37 -15.49 -27.75
N ALA A 779 -7.75 -16.08 -28.89
CA ALA A 779 -8.73 -17.17 -28.93
C ALA A 779 -8.22 -18.45 -28.24
N ALA A 780 -6.91 -18.71 -28.29
CA ALA A 780 -6.25 -19.87 -27.67
C ALA A 780 -6.26 -19.84 -26.12
N SER A 781 -6.56 -18.69 -25.49
CA SER A 781 -6.59 -18.54 -24.03
C SER A 781 -8.00 -18.61 -23.41
N ARG A 782 -9.03 -18.97 -24.18
CA ARG A 782 -10.42 -19.09 -23.71
C ARG A 782 -10.66 -20.33 -22.84
N GLY A 783 -11.74 -20.29 -22.07
CA GLY A 783 -12.21 -21.40 -21.24
C GLY A 783 -11.29 -21.70 -20.06
N LEU A 784 -10.96 -22.96 -19.84
CA LEU A 784 -10.19 -23.42 -18.67
C LEU A 784 -8.66 -23.34 -18.83
N TYR A 785 -8.16 -22.88 -19.97
CA TYR A 785 -6.73 -22.97 -20.28
C TYR A 785 -5.86 -21.90 -19.61
N ARG A 786 -6.37 -20.66 -19.50
CA ARG A 786 -5.66 -19.53 -18.90
C ARG A 786 -6.61 -18.73 -18.01
N LEU A 787 -6.48 -18.91 -16.70
CA LEU A 787 -7.34 -18.34 -15.67
C LEU A 787 -6.52 -17.46 -14.72
N HIS A 788 -7.17 -16.50 -14.07
CA HIS A 788 -6.54 -15.70 -13.01
C HIS A 788 -6.35 -16.47 -11.71
N GLN A 789 -7.19 -17.47 -11.47
CA GLN A 789 -7.15 -18.36 -10.32
C GLN A 789 -7.34 -19.80 -10.78
N PHE A 790 -6.48 -20.71 -10.29
CA PHE A 790 -6.60 -22.13 -10.55
C PHE A 790 -5.93 -22.98 -9.46
N SER A 791 -6.38 -24.20 -9.27
CA SER A 791 -5.77 -25.16 -8.34
C SER A 791 -4.62 -25.91 -9.01
N LYS A 792 -3.51 -26.10 -8.28
CA LYS A 792 -2.33 -26.82 -8.76
C LYS A 792 -1.74 -27.74 -7.69
N ALA A 793 -1.35 -28.94 -8.10
CA ALA A 793 -0.46 -29.82 -7.33
C ALA A 793 0.98 -29.71 -7.88
N GLU A 794 1.93 -29.42 -6.99
CA GLU A 794 3.34 -29.16 -7.29
C GLU A 794 4.23 -30.20 -6.63
N MET A 795 5.23 -30.70 -7.35
CA MET A 795 6.38 -31.42 -6.82
C MET A 795 7.50 -30.43 -6.56
N PHE A 796 8.12 -30.49 -5.39
CA PHE A 796 9.28 -29.68 -5.06
C PHE A 796 10.34 -30.55 -4.38
N VAL A 797 11.59 -30.44 -4.83
CA VAL A 797 12.70 -31.26 -4.34
C VAL A 797 13.85 -30.37 -3.89
N PHE A 798 14.41 -30.70 -2.73
CA PHE A 798 15.73 -30.25 -2.30
C PHE A 798 16.67 -31.45 -2.37
N CYS A 799 17.77 -31.36 -3.11
CA CYS A 799 18.73 -32.47 -3.27
C CYS A 799 20.18 -31.98 -3.22
N HIS A 800 21.12 -32.93 -3.16
CA HIS A 800 22.53 -32.58 -3.37
C HIS A 800 22.78 -32.16 -4.83
N PRO A 801 23.78 -31.29 -5.09
CA PRO A 801 24.09 -30.84 -6.45
C PRO A 801 24.33 -31.98 -7.47
N ASN A 802 24.97 -33.07 -7.02
CA ASN A 802 25.28 -34.24 -7.84
C ASN A 802 24.05 -35.13 -8.17
N GLU A 803 22.95 -35.01 -7.42
CA GLU A 803 21.70 -35.77 -7.64
C GLU A 803 20.71 -35.00 -8.53
N SER A 804 20.98 -33.72 -8.79
CA SER A 804 20.03 -32.79 -9.40
C SER A 804 19.60 -33.17 -10.81
N ALA A 805 20.49 -33.75 -11.62
CA ALA A 805 20.13 -34.22 -12.97
C ALA A 805 19.24 -35.47 -12.92
N GLU A 806 19.53 -36.42 -12.02
CA GLU A 806 18.73 -37.63 -11.84
C GLU A 806 17.33 -37.29 -11.30
N GLU A 807 17.22 -36.35 -10.37
CA GLU A 807 15.92 -35.88 -9.89
C GLU A 807 15.11 -35.18 -10.99
N LEU A 808 15.76 -34.44 -11.89
CA LEU A 808 15.06 -33.82 -13.02
C LEU A 808 14.43 -34.89 -13.92
N ASP A 809 15.21 -35.89 -14.34
CA ASP A 809 14.70 -37.00 -15.17
C ASP A 809 13.58 -37.79 -14.48
N ARG A 810 13.73 -38.05 -13.16
CA ARG A 810 12.71 -38.71 -12.36
C ARG A 810 11.40 -37.93 -12.32
N LEU A 811 11.47 -36.61 -12.13
CA LEU A 811 10.27 -35.76 -12.05
C LEU A 811 9.57 -35.64 -13.40
N VAL A 812 10.31 -35.57 -14.52
CA VAL A 812 9.72 -35.65 -15.88
C VAL A 812 8.97 -36.97 -16.04
N ALA A 813 9.59 -38.10 -15.71
CA ALA A 813 8.97 -39.41 -15.85
C ALA A 813 7.68 -39.56 -15.01
N ILE A 814 7.61 -38.90 -13.84
CA ILE A 814 6.37 -38.83 -13.06
C ILE A 814 5.28 -38.07 -13.80
N GLN A 815 5.59 -36.91 -14.41
CA GLN A 815 4.62 -36.13 -15.20
C GLN A 815 4.11 -36.90 -16.42
N GLU A 816 4.99 -37.64 -17.10
CA GLU A 816 4.67 -38.52 -18.22
C GLU A 816 3.71 -39.65 -17.78
N SER A 817 4.05 -40.35 -16.70
CA SER A 817 3.20 -41.40 -16.10
C SER A 817 1.82 -40.89 -15.69
N ILE A 818 1.72 -39.66 -15.18
CA ILE A 818 0.43 -39.04 -14.84
C ILE A 818 -0.43 -38.87 -16.09
N CYS A 819 0.17 -38.43 -17.21
CA CYS A 819 -0.54 -38.29 -18.48
C CYS A 819 -0.99 -39.66 -19.03
N ASP A 820 -0.13 -40.67 -18.94
CA ASP A 820 -0.45 -42.05 -19.34
C ASP A 820 -1.63 -42.62 -18.52
N GLU A 821 -1.62 -42.46 -17.21
CA GLU A 821 -2.69 -42.94 -16.32
C GLU A 821 -4.02 -42.18 -16.53
N LEU A 822 -3.96 -40.94 -16.99
CA LEU A 822 -5.12 -40.15 -17.39
C LEU A 822 -5.57 -40.44 -18.83
N GLY A 823 -4.85 -41.29 -19.56
CA GLY A 823 -5.15 -41.65 -20.95
C GLY A 823 -5.03 -40.45 -21.90
N LEU A 824 -4.07 -39.55 -21.66
CA LEU A 824 -3.84 -38.35 -22.47
C LEU A 824 -2.66 -38.58 -23.41
N HIS A 825 -2.77 -38.15 -24.67
CA HIS A 825 -1.65 -38.18 -25.60
C HIS A 825 -0.75 -36.97 -25.37
N TRP A 826 0.53 -37.20 -25.05
CA TRP A 826 1.44 -36.17 -24.56
C TRP A 826 2.78 -36.15 -25.30
N ARG A 827 3.51 -35.04 -25.17
CA ARG A 827 4.92 -34.89 -25.54
C ARG A 827 5.67 -34.06 -24.52
N THR A 828 6.97 -34.32 -24.38
CA THR A 828 7.88 -33.58 -23.51
C THR A 828 8.82 -32.75 -24.38
N VAL A 829 8.90 -31.46 -24.07
CA VAL A 829 9.69 -30.46 -24.79
C VAL A 829 10.80 -29.94 -23.87
N ASP A 830 12.05 -30.00 -24.33
CA ASP A 830 13.20 -29.33 -23.70
C ASP A 830 13.25 -27.88 -24.19
N MET A 831 13.08 -26.94 -23.26
CA MET A 831 12.78 -25.54 -23.59
C MET A 831 14.03 -24.75 -23.99
N TYR A 832 13.88 -23.82 -24.95
CA TYR A 832 14.97 -22.90 -25.30
C TYR A 832 15.27 -21.91 -24.17
N PRO A 833 16.48 -21.28 -24.17
CA PRO A 833 16.89 -20.37 -23.11
C PRO A 833 15.87 -19.26 -22.82
N ASP A 834 15.26 -18.71 -23.85
CA ASP A 834 14.30 -17.60 -23.74
C ASP A 834 12.94 -17.98 -23.14
N GLU A 835 12.70 -19.28 -22.93
CA GLU A 835 11.50 -19.83 -22.28
C GLU A 835 11.76 -20.32 -20.84
N LEU A 836 12.98 -20.13 -20.31
CA LEU A 836 13.39 -20.63 -18.98
C LEU A 836 13.01 -19.69 -17.81
N GLY A 837 12.67 -18.43 -18.07
CA GLY A 837 12.48 -17.42 -17.03
C GLY A 837 13.78 -17.09 -16.29
N ASN A 838 13.73 -16.59 -15.04
CA ASN A 838 14.94 -16.30 -14.26
C ASN A 838 15.58 -17.53 -13.58
N PRO A 839 14.82 -18.38 -12.87
CA PRO A 839 15.44 -19.31 -11.92
C PRO A 839 15.90 -20.63 -12.55
N ALA A 840 15.31 -21.05 -13.68
CA ALA A 840 15.62 -22.36 -14.26
C ALA A 840 16.96 -22.35 -14.99
N ALA A 841 17.83 -23.31 -14.68
CA ALA A 841 19.00 -23.64 -15.49
C ALA A 841 18.62 -24.52 -16.69
N ARG A 842 17.62 -25.39 -16.49
CA ARG A 842 17.00 -26.24 -17.50
C ARG A 842 15.51 -26.41 -17.19
N LYS A 843 14.67 -26.50 -18.22
CA LYS A 843 13.22 -26.63 -18.08
C LYS A 843 12.66 -27.60 -19.13
N TYR A 844 11.75 -28.46 -18.68
CA TYR A 844 10.92 -29.30 -19.54
C TYR A 844 9.46 -28.91 -19.41
N ASP A 845 8.76 -28.81 -20.54
CA ASP A 845 7.30 -28.69 -20.57
C ASP A 845 6.67 -29.97 -21.11
N VAL A 846 5.70 -30.51 -20.38
CA VAL A 846 4.86 -31.61 -20.83
C VAL A 846 3.58 -31.01 -21.39
N GLN A 847 3.36 -31.28 -22.68
CA GLN A 847 2.23 -30.79 -23.44
C GLN A 847 1.30 -31.96 -23.78
N VAL A 848 0.00 -31.74 -23.73
CA VAL A 848 -1.03 -32.72 -24.11
C VAL A 848 -1.76 -32.25 -25.36
N TYR A 849 -2.06 -33.18 -26.26
CA TYR A 849 -2.85 -32.90 -27.45
C TYR A 849 -4.30 -32.56 -27.06
N MET A 850 -4.79 -31.42 -27.54
CA MET A 850 -6.13 -30.92 -27.25
C MET A 850 -6.99 -31.02 -28.52
N PRO A 851 -7.92 -32.01 -28.61
CA PRO A 851 -8.66 -32.31 -29.82
C PRO A 851 -9.35 -31.10 -30.46
N SER A 852 -10.02 -30.26 -29.68
CA SER A 852 -10.78 -29.13 -30.23
C SER A 852 -9.86 -28.03 -30.81
N ARG A 853 -8.59 -28.02 -30.41
CA ARG A 853 -7.56 -27.08 -30.87
C ARG A 853 -6.77 -27.61 -32.06
N GLY A 854 -6.72 -28.93 -32.21
CA GLY A 854 -5.90 -29.59 -33.21
C GLY A 854 -4.40 -29.49 -32.94
N SER A 855 -3.98 -29.10 -31.73
CA SER A 855 -2.57 -28.89 -31.36
C SER A 855 -2.29 -29.26 -29.90
N PHE A 856 -1.01 -29.35 -29.55
CA PHE A 856 -0.55 -29.56 -28.18
C PHE A 856 -0.67 -28.28 -27.34
N GLY A 857 -1.00 -28.44 -26.06
CA GLY A 857 -0.99 -27.37 -25.07
C GLY A 857 -0.29 -27.80 -23.78
N GLU A 858 0.49 -26.91 -23.19
CA GLU A 858 1.21 -27.15 -21.93
C GLU A 858 0.22 -27.49 -20.79
N VAL A 859 0.46 -28.61 -20.12
CA VAL A 859 -0.29 -29.00 -18.90
C VAL A 859 0.60 -29.07 -17.67
N ALA A 860 1.90 -29.23 -17.86
CA ALA A 860 2.88 -29.27 -16.78
C ALA A 860 4.22 -28.67 -17.25
N SER A 861 4.91 -28.02 -16.31
CA SER A 861 6.28 -27.53 -16.48
C SER A 861 7.13 -28.04 -15.33
N LEU A 862 8.44 -28.22 -15.58
CA LEU A 862 9.42 -28.71 -14.62
C LEU A 862 10.74 -27.99 -14.81
N SER A 863 11.30 -27.44 -13.74
CA SER A 863 12.56 -26.69 -13.77
C SER A 863 13.57 -27.27 -12.80
N ASN A 864 14.82 -27.38 -13.25
CA ASN A 864 15.97 -27.47 -12.37
C ASN A 864 16.51 -26.06 -12.13
N CYS A 865 16.39 -25.57 -10.90
CA CYS A 865 16.84 -24.24 -10.52
C CYS A 865 18.24 -24.24 -9.90
N THR A 866 18.94 -25.38 -9.89
CA THR A 866 20.24 -25.56 -9.26
C THR A 866 20.28 -24.89 -7.89
N ASP A 867 21.28 -24.06 -7.59
CA ASP A 867 21.41 -23.35 -6.34
C ASP A 867 20.86 -21.90 -6.38
N PHE A 868 20.12 -21.53 -7.43
CA PHE A 868 19.59 -20.16 -7.60
C PHE A 868 18.70 -19.72 -6.44
N GLN A 869 17.70 -20.56 -6.11
CA GLN A 869 16.72 -20.28 -5.06
C GLN A 869 17.34 -20.50 -3.67
N SER A 870 18.15 -21.56 -3.52
CA SER A 870 18.76 -21.91 -2.24
C SER A 870 19.82 -20.90 -1.79
N ARG A 871 20.61 -20.32 -2.71
CA ARG A 871 21.53 -19.22 -2.37
C ARG A 871 20.81 -17.97 -1.93
N ARG A 872 19.66 -17.68 -2.55
CA ARG A 872 18.83 -16.55 -2.15
C ARG A 872 18.24 -16.79 -0.78
N LEU A 873 17.56 -17.92 -0.58
CA LEU A 873 16.88 -18.30 0.66
C LEU A 873 17.83 -18.84 1.77
N ASP A 874 19.14 -18.83 1.59
CA ASP A 874 20.18 -19.38 2.49
C ASP A 874 19.95 -20.85 2.91
N ILE A 875 19.57 -21.71 1.95
CA ILE A 875 19.30 -23.13 2.17
C ILE A 875 20.54 -23.96 1.87
N ARG A 876 21.14 -24.56 2.89
CA ARG A 876 22.47 -25.16 2.84
C ARG A 876 22.47 -26.62 3.25
N TYR A 877 23.52 -27.34 2.89
CA TYR A 877 23.80 -28.68 3.41
C TYR A 877 25.22 -28.77 3.96
N VAL A 878 25.43 -29.73 4.86
CA VAL A 878 26.74 -30.19 5.34
C VAL A 878 26.67 -31.72 5.43
N ASP A 879 27.57 -32.38 4.70
CA ASP A 879 27.77 -33.84 4.73
C ASP A 879 29.27 -34.15 4.82
N GLY A 880 29.73 -34.51 6.03
CA GLY A 880 31.15 -34.63 6.33
C GLY A 880 31.91 -33.32 6.08
N ASP A 881 32.89 -33.37 5.16
CA ASP A 881 33.68 -32.21 4.73
C ASP A 881 33.01 -31.43 3.58
N ASP A 882 32.03 -32.03 2.90
CA ASP A 882 31.28 -31.38 1.83
C ASP A 882 30.20 -30.46 2.42
N ARG A 883 30.12 -29.25 1.88
CA ARG A 883 29.22 -28.21 2.34
C ARG A 883 28.93 -27.25 1.22
N GLY A 884 27.67 -26.88 1.08
CA GLY A 884 27.25 -26.00 0.01
C GLY A 884 25.80 -25.60 0.12
N PHE A 885 25.25 -25.17 -1.01
CA PHE A 885 23.83 -24.92 -1.16
C PHE A 885 23.17 -26.13 -1.82
N VAL A 886 21.96 -26.47 -1.37
CA VAL A 886 21.20 -27.55 -2.00
C VAL A 886 20.78 -27.13 -3.41
N HIS A 887 20.53 -28.09 -4.28
CA HIS A 887 19.81 -27.82 -5.52
C HIS A 887 18.30 -27.89 -5.28
N THR A 888 17.54 -27.03 -5.96
CA THR A 888 16.08 -26.99 -5.92
C THR A 888 15.49 -27.33 -7.28
N LEU A 889 14.52 -28.24 -7.30
CA LEU A 889 13.73 -28.56 -8.48
C LEU A 889 12.24 -28.36 -8.17
N ASN A 890 11.49 -27.87 -9.15
CA ASN A 890 10.04 -27.71 -9.05
C ASN A 890 9.37 -28.23 -10.31
N GLY A 891 8.24 -28.91 -10.18
CA GLY A 891 7.49 -29.44 -11.31
C GLY A 891 6.01 -29.56 -11.03
N THR A 892 5.19 -29.18 -12.00
CA THR A 892 3.75 -29.31 -11.91
C THR A 892 3.36 -30.79 -11.97
N ALA A 893 2.84 -31.37 -10.90
CA ALA A 893 2.22 -32.69 -11.00
C ALA A 893 0.87 -32.61 -11.71
N LEU A 894 0.09 -31.56 -11.40
CA LEU A 894 -1.24 -31.39 -11.97
C LEU A 894 -1.68 -29.91 -11.95
N ALA A 895 -1.90 -29.30 -13.12
CA ALA A 895 -2.62 -28.04 -13.25
C ALA A 895 -4.11 -28.34 -13.49
N VAL A 896 -4.92 -28.31 -12.43
CA VAL A 896 -6.25 -28.97 -12.43
C VAL A 896 -7.16 -28.49 -13.56
N PRO A 897 -7.33 -27.18 -13.84
CA PRO A 897 -8.25 -26.76 -14.90
C PRO A 897 -7.83 -27.18 -16.31
N ARG A 898 -6.52 -27.18 -16.62
CA ARG A 898 -6.01 -27.64 -17.91
C ARG A 898 -6.16 -29.15 -18.08
N VAL A 899 -6.04 -29.90 -16.99
CA VAL A 899 -6.29 -31.35 -17.00
C VAL A 899 -7.77 -31.65 -17.16
N ILE A 900 -8.67 -30.92 -16.47
CA ILE A 900 -10.12 -31.06 -16.69
C ILE A 900 -10.46 -30.78 -18.16
N LEU A 901 -9.92 -29.71 -18.74
CA LEU A 901 -10.06 -29.42 -20.18
C LEU A 901 -9.65 -30.63 -21.03
N ALA A 902 -8.45 -31.16 -20.82
CA ALA A 902 -7.94 -32.28 -21.59
C ALA A 902 -8.82 -33.54 -21.43
N LEU A 903 -9.27 -33.84 -20.21
CA LEU A 903 -10.14 -34.99 -19.95
C LEU A 903 -11.50 -34.86 -20.65
N LEU A 904 -12.10 -33.67 -20.64
CA LEU A 904 -13.38 -33.43 -21.30
C LEU A 904 -13.27 -33.64 -22.81
N GLU A 905 -12.26 -33.06 -23.45
CA GLU A 905 -12.12 -33.15 -24.90
C GLU A 905 -11.64 -34.53 -25.36
N THR A 906 -10.74 -35.17 -24.62
CA THR A 906 -10.16 -36.47 -25.01
C THR A 906 -11.13 -37.63 -24.80
N HIS A 907 -11.92 -37.60 -23.72
CA HIS A 907 -12.76 -38.74 -23.35
C HIS A 907 -14.26 -38.55 -23.63
N GLN A 908 -14.61 -37.56 -24.45
CA GLN A 908 -15.98 -37.35 -24.89
C GLN A 908 -16.54 -38.52 -25.70
N GLN A 909 -17.84 -38.73 -25.59
CA GLN A 909 -18.60 -39.77 -26.27
C GLN A 909 -19.56 -39.16 -27.29
N PRO A 910 -20.06 -39.94 -28.28
CA PRO A 910 -20.96 -39.43 -29.33
C PRO A 910 -22.28 -38.84 -28.80
N ASP A 911 -22.70 -39.23 -27.59
CA ASP A 911 -23.93 -38.76 -26.95
C ASP A 911 -23.73 -37.49 -26.09
N GLY A 912 -22.52 -36.93 -26.08
CA GLY A 912 -22.15 -35.75 -25.29
C GLY A 912 -21.77 -36.05 -23.83
N THR A 913 -21.76 -37.31 -23.42
CA THR A 913 -21.19 -37.72 -22.13
C THR A 913 -19.65 -37.76 -22.18
N VAL A 914 -19.00 -37.74 -21.01
CA VAL A 914 -17.54 -37.88 -20.90
C VAL A 914 -17.21 -39.05 -19.97
N ARG A 915 -16.39 -39.99 -20.44
CA ARG A 915 -15.92 -41.13 -19.63
C ARG A 915 -14.58 -40.81 -18.98
N LEU A 916 -14.56 -40.61 -17.67
CA LEU A 916 -13.34 -40.34 -16.92
C LEU A 916 -12.42 -41.58 -16.85
N PRO A 917 -11.10 -41.38 -16.72
CA PRO A 917 -10.12 -42.47 -16.59
C PRO A 917 -10.35 -43.34 -15.35
N ASP A 918 -10.04 -44.64 -15.48
CA ASP A 918 -10.25 -45.64 -14.43
C ASP A 918 -9.46 -45.35 -13.14
N CYS A 919 -8.33 -44.61 -13.24
CA CYS A 919 -7.52 -44.22 -12.09
C CYS A 919 -8.28 -43.34 -11.07
N LEU A 920 -9.37 -42.68 -11.49
CA LEU A 920 -10.24 -41.89 -10.63
C LEU A 920 -11.34 -42.71 -9.95
N GLY A 921 -11.55 -43.97 -10.33
CA GLY A 921 -12.72 -44.77 -9.94
C GLY A 921 -12.84 -45.07 -8.45
N ALA A 922 -11.73 -45.03 -7.70
CA ALA A 922 -11.74 -45.22 -6.25
C ALA A 922 -12.18 -43.97 -5.46
N ILE A 923 -12.14 -42.79 -6.10
CA ILE A 923 -12.31 -41.49 -5.44
C ILE A 923 -13.53 -40.73 -5.99
N PHE A 924 -13.87 -40.97 -7.25
CA PHE A 924 -14.93 -40.22 -7.94
C PHE A 924 -16.23 -41.04 -8.01
N PRO A 925 -17.42 -40.43 -7.73
CA PRO A 925 -18.67 -41.19 -7.57
C PRO A 925 -19.15 -41.96 -8.81
N SER A 926 -18.90 -41.42 -10.02
CA SER A 926 -19.27 -42.03 -11.30
C SER A 926 -18.22 -41.67 -12.34
N LEU A 927 -17.63 -42.66 -13.00
CA LEU A 927 -16.67 -42.43 -14.10
C LEU A 927 -17.34 -41.95 -15.39
N VAL A 928 -18.65 -41.72 -15.42
CA VAL A 928 -19.33 -41.12 -16.56
C VAL A 928 -19.97 -39.81 -16.11
N LEU A 929 -19.56 -38.72 -16.74
CA LEU A 929 -20.19 -37.40 -16.64
C LEU A 929 -21.29 -37.33 -17.71
N GLY A 930 -22.54 -37.20 -17.28
CA GLY A 930 -23.69 -37.06 -18.16
C GLY A 930 -24.62 -35.92 -17.76
N PRO A 931 -25.55 -35.50 -18.64
CA PRO A 931 -26.51 -34.46 -18.32
C PRO A 931 -27.34 -34.84 -17.09
N LYS A 932 -27.57 -33.90 -16.18
CA LYS A 932 -28.49 -34.14 -15.07
C LYS A 932 -29.90 -34.35 -15.62
N SER A 933 -30.40 -35.59 -15.56
CA SER A 933 -31.84 -35.82 -15.64
C SER A 933 -32.51 -34.97 -14.57
N SER A 934 -33.56 -34.23 -14.93
CA SER A 934 -34.42 -33.51 -13.99
C SER A 934 -34.70 -34.36 -12.73
N PRO A 935 -34.78 -33.74 -11.54
CA PRO A 935 -34.87 -34.47 -10.29
C PRO A 935 -36.03 -35.46 -10.36
N SER A 936 -35.73 -36.73 -10.07
CA SER A 936 -36.76 -37.75 -9.86
C SER A 936 -37.76 -37.22 -8.83
N PRO A 937 -39.09 -37.35 -9.05
CA PRO A 937 -40.12 -36.85 -8.14
C PRO A 937 -40.07 -37.44 -6.71
N ALA A 938 -39.15 -38.37 -6.44
CA ALA A 938 -39.04 -39.06 -5.17
C ALA A 938 -38.34 -38.28 -4.04
N ALA A 939 -37.93 -37.02 -4.27
CA ALA A 939 -37.26 -36.18 -3.27
C ALA A 939 -37.92 -34.80 -3.08
N ALA A 940 -39.26 -34.76 -3.11
CA ALA A 940 -40.07 -33.60 -2.69
C ALA A 940 -40.91 -33.95 -1.46
#